data_AF-A0A8B6DX33-F1
#
_entry.id   AF-A0A8B6DX33-F1
#
_cell.length_a   1.000
_cell.length_b   1.000
_cell.length_c   1.000
_cell.angle_alpha   90.00
_cell.angle_beta   90.00
_cell.angle_gamma   90.00
#
_symmetry.space_group_name_H-M   'P 1'
#
loop_
_entity.id
_entity.type
_entity.pdbx_description
1 polymer ?
#
loop_
_entity_poly.entity_id
_entity_poly.type
_entity_poly.pdbx_seq_one_letter_code
_entity_poly.pdbx_strand_id
1 'polypeptide(L)'
;MSINWKHEKLDMNQKTRPKSKIKWDKVDKDLYKAITDKEALKLQESIITDSLESQEVVERMNDILTTASQNSSGNKTIYQSRPKLKVWNSDIKNALKEKTDYVQRMAKKDINVNGATYSGDKVIEGFKEHFCTLSTLKEEAFSNPEYHSQVEMEISNICKLVDQETIRPVIENDVRKAISTINRNKSADYHNITIEHFIYAGDNILSALTQLINIIFLEGDIPTILKIGLLSPVFKNKGSKNDALNYRGITILPVESKIIEAIIRDRVQPKVQKVQNPTQRGFTKGSSPMNAALPVEEMYRILPEKKQNGYLVLLDAKAAFDTVVHSHLFRRVYHAGIQDRTWTIIRSLHQNAESSIKWSGKTSERFTVGMGVRQGGILSTDLYKLYINPLLDHFQNTTYGMTIGNVNTNNTGCADDIAILSMQPADAQIMVNMALDFANSEGYQLQPKKSVVIKISGNSNNTKMEEDNLMMGNTPMPNVEQATHLGIIRTTTRKNNIQSNTNENITKARRSAYSLLGAGFHGHNGLDPESLLHIYKTYILPVLLYGMELLTPSGKPLEQLEIFQKRMLKQILSLPTRCPDPAVYILTGILPVEAQIHIKTLTFFNNICHQSEESTEKKLARRQLTVCSEDSNSWFIHVNKLLRLYDLSEANTYLANPTKKTQWITLIKNAVMKYWSIKTVQISELYLGLKYLSSQNLIKGKLHPILQHKSQSALDNSRIPTRLRLITGTYVLQTKRIQFYRQETDPTCLLCGLQEETLEHFVMQCEKLQSVRAVILKEVNDIWQNEMNNTIRFHDLDITTQMQLLLDSAKLINLNRHNSASVARMENHSRNLFFKLHIKRNVLLDEKT
;
A
#
# COMPACT_ATOMS: atom_id res chain seq x y z
N MET A 1 -21.05 55.60 -24.08
CA MET A 1 -20.64 54.88 -25.31
C MET A 1 -21.27 53.50 -25.24
N SER A 2 -22.52 53.33 -25.71
CA SER A 2 -22.88 53.01 -27.11
C SER A 2 -22.46 51.57 -27.47
N ILE A 3 -23.23 50.53 -27.11
CA ILE A 3 -24.50 50.07 -27.72
C ILE A 3 -24.28 49.43 -29.11
N ASN A 4 -24.50 48.10 -29.16
CA ASN A 4 -24.94 47.22 -30.27
C ASN A 4 -24.40 47.40 -31.70
N TRP A 5 -24.25 46.28 -32.44
CA TRP A 5 -25.26 45.88 -33.45
C TRP A 5 -25.12 44.41 -33.90
N LYS A 6 -26.10 43.97 -34.70
CA LYS A 6 -26.36 42.60 -35.17
C LYS A 6 -26.04 42.45 -36.67
N HIS A 7 -25.76 41.20 -37.10
CA HIS A 7 -25.93 40.70 -38.49
C HIS A 7 -25.06 41.43 -39.56
N GLU A 8 -24.87 40.96 -40.80
CA GLU A 8 -25.06 39.63 -41.42
C GLU A 8 -24.01 39.44 -42.55
N LYS A 9 -24.00 38.24 -43.15
CA LYS A 9 -23.60 37.90 -44.55
C LYS A 9 -22.67 38.86 -45.32
N LEU A 10 -21.59 38.28 -45.86
CA LEU A 10 -21.42 38.20 -47.32
C LEU A 10 -20.39 37.11 -47.69
N ASP A 11 -20.75 36.26 -48.64
CA ASP A 11 -19.89 35.26 -49.29
C ASP A 11 -20.07 35.41 -50.81
N MET A 12 -18.97 35.44 -51.56
CA MET A 12 -18.85 34.92 -52.94
C MET A 12 -17.48 35.27 -53.58
N ASN A 13 -16.78 34.24 -54.06
CA ASN A 13 -16.23 34.07 -55.42
C ASN A 13 -15.60 35.31 -56.14
N GLN A 14 -14.39 35.30 -56.73
CA GLN A 14 -13.49 34.24 -57.25
C GLN A 14 -12.10 34.91 -57.61
N LYS A 15 -11.05 34.36 -58.26
CA LYS A 15 -10.77 33.14 -59.06
C LYS A 15 -9.22 32.87 -59.12
N THR A 16 -8.81 31.60 -59.25
CA THR A 16 -7.65 30.99 -60.01
C THR A 16 -6.40 31.80 -60.44
N ARG A 17 -5.15 31.29 -60.55
CA ARG A 17 -4.43 29.96 -60.44
C ARG A 17 -2.88 30.23 -60.63
N PRO A 18 -1.90 29.27 -60.60
CA PRO A 18 -1.95 27.79 -60.55
C PRO A 18 -0.98 27.06 -59.53
N LYS A 19 -1.15 25.72 -59.44
CA LYS A 19 -0.20 24.59 -59.17
C LYS A 19 1.25 24.90 -58.71
N SER A 20 1.94 24.09 -57.88
CA SER A 20 1.70 22.87 -57.06
C SER A 20 3.01 22.56 -56.29
N LYS A 21 3.22 21.62 -55.35
CA LYS A 21 2.58 20.34 -54.91
C LYS A 21 2.38 20.40 -53.36
N ILE A 22 2.15 19.40 -52.51
CA ILE A 22 2.08 17.90 -52.52
C ILE A 22 0.74 17.45 -51.88
N LYS A 23 0.38 16.17 -51.97
CA LYS A 23 -0.86 15.56 -51.46
C LYS A 23 -0.74 14.99 -50.05
N TRP A 24 -1.80 15.12 -49.25
CA TRP A 24 -2.13 14.24 -48.12
C TRP A 24 -3.45 13.53 -48.44
N ASP A 25 -3.37 12.38 -49.14
CA ASP A 25 -4.54 11.57 -49.51
C ASP A 25 -4.59 10.27 -48.66
N LYS A 26 -5.82 9.82 -48.37
CA LYS A 26 -6.25 8.50 -47.85
C LYS A 26 -5.97 8.06 -46.40
N VAL A 27 -4.91 8.46 -45.70
CA VAL A 27 -4.56 7.78 -44.42
C VAL A 27 -5.59 7.99 -43.28
N ASP A 28 -6.08 9.20 -43.05
CA ASP A 28 -6.91 9.48 -41.87
C ASP A 28 -8.38 9.00 -41.97
N LYS A 29 -8.96 8.87 -43.17
CA LYS A 29 -10.37 8.48 -43.29
C LYS A 29 -10.62 7.02 -42.93
N ASP A 30 -9.70 6.13 -43.31
CA ASP A 30 -9.81 4.71 -42.98
C ASP A 30 -9.48 4.47 -41.49
N LEU A 31 -8.58 5.28 -40.91
CA LEU A 31 -8.29 5.26 -39.47
C LEU A 31 -9.50 5.73 -38.64
N TYR A 32 -10.14 6.84 -39.03
CA TYR A 32 -11.33 7.36 -38.33
C TYR A 32 -12.54 6.42 -38.49
N LYS A 33 -12.66 5.74 -39.63
CA LYS A 33 -13.71 4.73 -39.85
C LYS A 33 -13.47 3.46 -39.02
N ALA A 34 -12.24 2.93 -39.00
CA ALA A 34 -11.89 1.78 -38.15
C ALA A 34 -12.04 2.05 -36.64
N ILE A 35 -12.04 3.33 -36.22
CA ILE A 35 -12.32 3.77 -34.84
C ILE A 35 -13.84 3.92 -34.57
N THR A 36 -14.68 3.98 -35.61
CA THR A 36 -16.14 4.23 -35.50
C THR A 36 -17.03 3.13 -36.08
N ASP A 37 -16.47 2.03 -36.59
CA ASP A 37 -17.26 0.89 -37.06
C ASP A 37 -18.04 0.23 -35.89
N LYS A 38 -19.36 0.14 -36.07
CA LYS A 38 -20.34 -0.32 -35.05
C LYS A 38 -20.07 -1.72 -34.48
N GLU A 39 -19.26 -2.52 -35.15
CA GLU A 39 -18.90 -3.87 -34.71
C GLU A 39 -17.91 -3.85 -33.53
N ALA A 40 -17.05 -2.83 -33.41
CA ALA A 40 -16.14 -2.72 -32.27
C ALA A 40 -16.88 -2.40 -30.96
N LEU A 41 -17.90 -1.54 -31.03
CA LEU A 41 -18.81 -1.26 -29.90
C LEU A 41 -19.65 -2.49 -29.54
N LYS A 42 -20.22 -3.18 -30.54
CA LYS A 42 -20.93 -4.46 -30.30
C LYS A 42 -20.04 -5.54 -29.70
N LEU A 43 -18.74 -5.59 -30.05
CA LEU A 43 -17.78 -6.48 -29.40
C LEU A 43 -17.56 -6.10 -27.92
N GLN A 44 -17.50 -4.80 -27.58
CA GLN A 44 -17.40 -4.39 -26.18
C GLN A 44 -18.68 -4.74 -25.39
N GLU A 45 -19.85 -4.70 -26.02
CA GLU A 45 -21.12 -5.15 -25.43
C GLU A 45 -21.14 -6.69 -25.25
N SER A 46 -20.76 -7.49 -26.26
CA SER A 46 -20.79 -8.95 -26.17
C SER A 46 -19.71 -9.56 -25.28
N ILE A 47 -18.58 -8.87 -25.05
CA ILE A 47 -17.50 -9.29 -24.13
C ILE A 47 -17.97 -9.36 -22.65
N ILE A 48 -19.16 -8.84 -22.33
CA ILE A 48 -19.67 -8.71 -20.96
C ILE A 48 -20.65 -9.84 -20.57
N THR A 49 -21.22 -10.59 -21.52
CA THR A 49 -22.30 -11.57 -21.27
C THR A 49 -21.88 -13.05 -21.41
N ASP A 50 -22.06 -13.78 -20.32
CA ASP A 50 -22.16 -15.23 -20.14
C ASP A 50 -21.11 -16.21 -20.70
N SER A 51 -21.14 -17.42 -20.15
CA SER A 51 -20.03 -18.39 -20.22
C SER A 51 -20.01 -19.30 -21.47
N LEU A 52 -21.04 -19.25 -22.32
CA LEU A 52 -21.22 -20.15 -23.48
C LEU A 52 -20.66 -19.57 -24.80
N GLU A 53 -20.73 -18.26 -25.03
CA GLU A 53 -20.22 -17.63 -26.28
C GLU A 53 -18.69 -17.72 -26.44
N SER A 54 -17.98 -18.14 -25.38
CA SER A 54 -16.51 -18.19 -25.34
C SER A 54 -15.86 -19.11 -26.39
N GLN A 55 -16.60 -20.08 -26.95
CA GLN A 55 -16.12 -20.89 -28.07
C GLN A 55 -16.48 -20.29 -29.44
N GLU A 56 -17.74 -19.88 -29.66
CA GLU A 56 -18.15 -19.22 -30.92
C GLU A 56 -17.33 -17.97 -31.24
N VAL A 57 -16.99 -17.16 -30.24
CA VAL A 57 -16.13 -15.97 -30.43
C VAL A 57 -14.73 -16.36 -30.87
N VAL A 58 -14.16 -17.46 -30.34
CA VAL A 58 -12.84 -17.97 -30.75
C VAL A 58 -12.88 -18.56 -32.15
N GLU A 59 -13.96 -19.25 -32.51
CA GLU A 59 -14.15 -19.82 -33.86
C GLU A 59 -14.38 -18.72 -34.90
N ARG A 60 -15.27 -17.75 -34.66
CA ARG A 60 -15.44 -16.57 -35.52
C ARG A 60 -14.16 -15.76 -35.68
N MET A 61 -13.34 -15.60 -34.63
CA MET A 61 -12.03 -14.96 -34.76
C MET A 61 -11.07 -15.77 -35.65
N ASN A 62 -11.07 -17.10 -35.58
CA ASN A 62 -10.27 -17.95 -36.46
C ASN A 62 -10.76 -17.88 -37.92
N ASP A 63 -12.08 -17.84 -38.15
CA ASP A 63 -12.65 -17.70 -39.50
C ASP A 63 -12.30 -16.35 -40.12
N ILE A 64 -12.48 -15.23 -39.40
CA ILE A 64 -12.08 -13.89 -39.85
C ILE A 64 -10.59 -13.85 -40.21
N LEU A 65 -9.72 -14.45 -39.39
CA LEU A 65 -8.28 -14.56 -39.68
C LEU A 65 -7.98 -15.45 -40.89
N THR A 66 -8.76 -16.52 -41.10
CA THR A 66 -8.61 -17.44 -42.23
C THR A 66 -9.04 -16.76 -43.54
N THR A 67 -10.20 -16.10 -43.55
CA THR A 67 -10.69 -15.28 -44.67
C THR A 67 -9.72 -14.15 -45.00
N ALA A 68 -9.17 -13.46 -44.00
CA ALA A 68 -8.15 -12.42 -44.20
C ALA A 68 -6.84 -12.99 -44.80
N SER A 69 -6.47 -14.24 -44.48
CA SER A 69 -5.32 -14.90 -45.09
C SER A 69 -5.54 -15.25 -46.57
N GLN A 70 -6.73 -15.71 -46.93
CA GLN A 70 -7.08 -16.12 -48.30
C GLN A 70 -7.18 -14.92 -49.26
N ASN A 71 -7.70 -13.78 -48.78
CA ASN A 71 -7.83 -12.55 -49.57
C ASN A 71 -6.49 -11.80 -49.80
N SER A 72 -5.35 -12.34 -49.38
CA SER A 72 -4.03 -11.66 -49.43
C SER A 72 -3.16 -12.03 -50.64
N SER A 73 -3.78 -12.28 -51.80
CA SER A 73 -3.14 -12.65 -53.08
C SER A 73 -2.37 -11.51 -53.77
N GLY A 74 -1.58 -10.72 -53.01
CA GLY A 74 -1.01 -9.48 -53.55
C GLY A 74 0.10 -8.75 -52.78
N ASN A 75 0.89 -9.39 -51.90
CA ASN A 75 2.28 -8.97 -51.55
C ASN A 75 2.96 -9.91 -50.52
N LYS A 76 3.92 -10.75 -50.94
CA LYS A 76 4.52 -11.78 -50.06
C LYS A 76 5.68 -11.32 -49.13
N THR A 77 6.10 -10.06 -49.19
CA THR A 77 7.40 -9.60 -48.64
C THR A 77 7.38 -8.77 -47.35
N ILE A 78 6.20 -8.43 -46.79
CA ILE A 78 6.11 -7.49 -45.64
C ILE A 78 5.70 -8.16 -44.31
N TYR A 79 5.16 -9.40 -44.32
CA TYR A 79 4.47 -9.99 -43.17
C TYR A 79 5.23 -11.08 -42.38
N GLN A 80 6.55 -11.23 -42.54
CA GLN A 80 7.33 -12.27 -41.84
C GLN A 80 8.04 -11.83 -40.55
N SER A 81 7.92 -10.58 -40.09
CA SER A 81 8.73 -10.02 -38.99
C SER A 81 7.95 -9.34 -37.85
N ARG A 82 6.88 -9.98 -37.32
CA ARG A 82 6.19 -9.51 -36.10
C ARG A 82 6.00 -10.58 -35.01
N PRO A 83 7.00 -10.77 -34.12
CA PRO A 83 6.80 -11.53 -32.87
C PRO A 83 5.67 -10.97 -31.99
N LYS A 84 5.48 -9.64 -32.00
CA LYS A 84 4.54 -8.91 -31.14
C LYS A 84 3.06 -9.34 -31.29
N LEU A 85 2.65 -9.82 -32.47
CA LEU A 85 1.26 -10.27 -32.69
C LEU A 85 0.99 -11.67 -32.13
N LYS A 86 1.98 -12.58 -32.18
CA LYS A 86 1.88 -13.87 -31.47
C LYS A 86 1.86 -13.66 -29.96
N VAL A 87 2.68 -12.75 -29.44
CA VAL A 87 2.70 -12.39 -28.01
C VAL A 87 1.34 -11.82 -27.57
N TRP A 88 0.80 -10.82 -28.26
CA TRP A 88 -0.49 -10.24 -27.86
C TRP A 88 -1.65 -11.25 -27.91
N ASN A 89 -1.68 -12.13 -28.93
CA ASN A 89 -2.67 -13.22 -28.99
C ASN A 89 -2.44 -14.31 -27.93
N SER A 90 -1.19 -14.60 -27.53
CA SER A 90 -0.93 -15.49 -26.38
C SER A 90 -1.31 -14.83 -25.07
N ASP A 91 -1.09 -13.53 -24.90
CA ASP A 91 -1.41 -12.80 -23.67
C ASP A 91 -2.92 -12.70 -23.47
N ILE A 92 -3.69 -12.45 -24.54
CA ILE A 92 -5.16 -12.48 -24.50
C ILE A 92 -5.67 -13.91 -24.26
N LYS A 93 -5.14 -14.93 -24.95
CA LYS A 93 -5.53 -16.33 -24.69
C LYS A 93 -5.13 -16.81 -23.29
N ASN A 94 -4.00 -16.34 -22.75
CA ASN A 94 -3.56 -16.62 -21.39
C ASN A 94 -4.44 -15.90 -20.37
N ALA A 95 -4.80 -14.63 -20.56
CA ALA A 95 -5.70 -13.90 -19.67
C ALA A 95 -7.13 -14.49 -19.66
N LEU A 96 -7.64 -14.89 -20.83
CA LEU A 96 -8.91 -15.63 -20.95
C LEU A 96 -8.81 -17.00 -20.27
N LYS A 97 -7.72 -17.74 -20.51
CA LYS A 97 -7.49 -19.03 -19.85
C LYS A 97 -7.34 -18.87 -18.33
N GLU A 98 -6.62 -17.87 -17.84
CA GLU A 98 -6.49 -17.59 -16.41
C GLU A 98 -7.83 -17.21 -15.77
N LYS A 99 -8.69 -16.48 -16.49
CA LYS A 99 -10.08 -16.17 -16.08
C LYS A 99 -10.92 -17.45 -16.00
N THR A 100 -10.85 -18.33 -17.00
CA THR A 100 -11.53 -19.63 -17.01
C THR A 100 -11.00 -20.57 -15.92
N ASP A 101 -9.68 -20.73 -15.81
CA ASP A 101 -9.00 -21.52 -14.78
C ASP A 101 -9.30 -20.95 -13.38
N TYR A 102 -9.45 -19.63 -13.22
CA TYR A 102 -9.87 -18.99 -11.97
C TYR A 102 -11.32 -19.33 -11.61
N VAL A 103 -12.26 -19.22 -12.56
CA VAL A 103 -13.66 -19.61 -12.36
C VAL A 103 -13.76 -21.10 -12.03
N GLN A 104 -13.06 -21.98 -12.76
CA GLN A 104 -13.00 -23.42 -12.46
C GLN A 104 -12.37 -23.71 -11.08
N ARG A 105 -11.34 -22.96 -10.67
CA ARG A 105 -10.75 -23.03 -9.31
C ARG A 105 -11.63 -22.43 -8.22
N MET A 106 -12.71 -21.71 -8.55
CA MET A 106 -13.74 -21.29 -7.59
C MET A 106 -14.96 -22.22 -7.56
N ALA A 107 -15.36 -22.78 -8.71
CA ALA A 107 -16.45 -23.74 -8.81
C ALA A 107 -16.14 -25.09 -8.11
N LYS A 108 -14.86 -25.49 -8.02
CA LYS A 108 -14.39 -26.70 -7.31
C LYS A 108 -14.14 -26.47 -5.80
N LYS A 109 -15.00 -25.71 -5.12
CA LYS A 109 -14.91 -25.49 -3.66
C LYS A 109 -16.25 -25.77 -3.02
N ASP A 110 -16.21 -26.52 -1.92
CA ASP A 110 -17.35 -26.61 -1.00
C ASP A 110 -17.31 -25.43 -0.02
N ILE A 111 -18.48 -25.00 0.47
CA ILE A 111 -18.60 -24.05 1.56
C ILE A 111 -19.53 -24.61 2.65
N ASN A 112 -19.05 -24.63 3.89
CA ASN A 112 -19.81 -25.07 5.04
C ASN A 112 -20.48 -23.86 5.70
N VAL A 113 -21.77 -24.01 6.00
CA VAL A 113 -22.64 -22.98 6.59
C VAL A 113 -23.55 -23.68 7.59
N ASN A 114 -23.50 -23.26 8.87
CA ASN A 114 -24.35 -23.80 9.95
C ASN A 114 -24.34 -25.34 10.12
N GLY A 115 -23.32 -26.02 9.59
CA GLY A 115 -23.18 -27.49 9.59
C GLY A 115 -23.56 -28.17 8.26
N ALA A 116 -24.25 -27.48 7.35
CA ALA A 116 -24.54 -27.96 6.00
C ALA A 116 -23.37 -27.65 5.04
N THR A 117 -23.14 -28.54 4.05
CA THR A 117 -22.12 -28.39 3.02
C THR A 117 -22.75 -28.06 1.67
N TYR A 118 -22.34 -26.96 1.07
CA TYR A 118 -22.80 -26.50 -0.25
C TYR A 118 -21.69 -26.66 -1.28
N SER A 119 -21.97 -27.39 -2.37
CA SER A 119 -20.97 -27.77 -3.40
C SER A 119 -21.32 -27.27 -4.80
N GLY A 120 -20.30 -27.01 -5.61
CA GLY A 120 -20.46 -26.61 -7.01
C GLY A 120 -21.27 -25.33 -7.17
N ASP A 121 -22.32 -25.36 -7.98
CA ASP A 121 -23.20 -24.21 -8.19
C ASP A 121 -23.99 -23.80 -6.93
N LYS A 122 -24.24 -24.71 -5.98
CA LYS A 122 -24.99 -24.39 -4.75
C LYS A 122 -24.20 -23.54 -3.74
N VAL A 123 -22.90 -23.34 -3.95
CA VAL A 123 -22.02 -22.52 -3.10
C VAL A 123 -22.52 -21.08 -2.96
N ILE A 124 -23.17 -20.54 -3.99
CA ILE A 124 -23.72 -19.18 -3.95
C ILE A 124 -24.91 -19.07 -2.99
N GLU A 125 -25.75 -20.12 -2.90
CA GLU A 125 -26.87 -20.18 -1.97
C GLU A 125 -26.40 -20.43 -0.53
N GLY A 126 -25.31 -21.18 -0.32
CA GLY A 126 -24.65 -21.24 0.99
C GLY A 126 -24.17 -19.86 1.46
N PHE A 127 -23.51 -19.09 0.59
CA PHE A 127 -23.15 -17.70 0.93
C PHE A 127 -24.38 -16.81 1.17
N LYS A 128 -25.49 -17.01 0.43
CA LYS A 128 -26.76 -16.29 0.63
C LYS A 128 -27.35 -16.60 2.00
N GLU A 129 -27.44 -17.88 2.39
CA GLU A 129 -27.86 -18.31 3.73
C GLU A 129 -26.99 -17.67 4.81
N HIS A 130 -25.66 -17.72 4.65
CA HIS A 130 -24.72 -17.17 5.62
C HIS A 130 -24.91 -15.66 5.82
N PHE A 131 -24.92 -14.86 4.75
CA PHE A 131 -25.03 -13.41 4.86
C PHE A 131 -26.44 -12.94 5.19
N CYS A 132 -27.49 -13.62 4.73
CA CYS A 132 -28.87 -13.35 5.14
C CYS A 132 -29.08 -13.63 6.63
N THR A 133 -28.56 -14.75 7.15
CA THR A 133 -28.59 -15.07 8.60
C THR A 133 -27.82 -14.03 9.41
N LEU A 134 -26.73 -13.49 8.87
CA LEU A 134 -25.92 -12.45 9.50
C LEU A 134 -26.61 -11.07 9.49
N SER A 135 -27.40 -10.75 8.47
CA SER A 135 -28.15 -9.50 8.33
C SER A 135 -29.60 -9.55 8.84
N THR A 136 -29.97 -10.60 9.58
CA THR A 136 -31.30 -10.77 10.18
C THR A 136 -31.26 -10.44 11.67
N LEU A 137 -32.06 -9.46 12.10
CA LEU A 137 -32.25 -9.17 13.52
C LEU A 137 -32.98 -10.32 14.21
N LYS A 138 -32.51 -10.70 15.40
CA LYS A 138 -33.16 -11.64 16.30
C LYS A 138 -33.52 -10.92 17.58
N GLU A 139 -34.76 -10.98 18.01
CA GLU A 139 -35.23 -10.30 19.23
C GLU A 139 -34.51 -10.80 20.49
N GLU A 140 -34.14 -12.09 20.49
CA GLU A 140 -33.27 -12.75 21.48
C GLU A 140 -31.88 -12.10 21.65
N ALA A 141 -31.46 -11.18 20.77
CA ALA A 141 -30.14 -10.55 20.82
C ALA A 141 -30.01 -9.40 21.84
N PHE A 142 -31.12 -8.92 22.41
CA PHE A 142 -31.13 -7.86 23.41
C PHE A 142 -31.31 -8.44 24.82
N SER A 143 -30.48 -8.04 25.79
CA SER A 143 -30.72 -8.43 27.19
C SER A 143 -31.84 -7.61 27.85
N ASN A 144 -32.29 -6.54 27.20
CA ASN A 144 -33.36 -5.67 27.67
C ASN A 144 -34.30 -5.30 26.50
N PRO A 145 -35.34 -6.12 26.25
CA PRO A 145 -36.34 -5.84 25.21
C PRO A 145 -37.16 -4.57 25.46
N GLU A 146 -37.31 -4.15 26.72
CA GLU A 146 -38.03 -2.89 27.06
C GLU A 146 -37.25 -1.67 26.57
N TYR A 147 -35.92 -1.64 26.76
CA TYR A 147 -35.06 -0.58 26.23
C TYR A 147 -35.08 -0.54 24.70
N HIS A 148 -35.04 -1.69 24.02
CA HIS A 148 -35.19 -1.73 22.56
C HIS A 148 -36.56 -1.17 22.13
N SER A 149 -37.64 -1.55 22.81
CA SER A 149 -39.00 -1.04 22.54
C SER A 149 -39.11 0.48 22.79
N GLN A 150 -38.45 1.01 23.83
CA GLN A 150 -38.35 2.45 24.07
C GLN A 150 -37.60 3.18 22.95
N VAL A 151 -36.53 2.58 22.41
CA VAL A 151 -35.79 3.15 21.27
C VAL A 151 -36.65 3.17 19.99
N GLU A 152 -37.45 2.13 19.70
CA GLU A 152 -38.36 2.16 18.54
C GLU A 152 -39.47 3.22 18.71
N MET A 153 -39.99 3.42 19.92
CA MET A 153 -40.92 4.51 20.21
C MET A 153 -40.26 5.90 20.06
N GLU A 154 -39.00 6.06 20.52
CA GLU A 154 -38.22 7.28 20.33
C GLU A 154 -38.01 7.56 18.83
N ILE A 155 -37.68 6.53 18.03
CA ILE A 155 -37.53 6.62 16.56
C ILE A 155 -38.85 7.02 15.88
N SER A 156 -39.99 6.45 16.29
CA SER A 156 -41.32 6.82 15.78
C SER A 156 -41.63 8.30 16.02
N ASN A 157 -41.20 8.86 17.16
CA ASN A 157 -41.36 10.28 17.47
C ASN A 157 -40.33 11.17 16.76
N ILE A 158 -39.08 10.71 16.62
CA ILE A 158 -38.04 11.40 15.84
C ILE A 158 -38.50 11.59 14.38
N CYS A 159 -39.12 10.58 13.75
CA CYS A 159 -39.67 10.74 12.40
C CYS A 159 -40.61 11.95 12.31
N LYS A 160 -41.62 12.01 13.20
CA LYS A 160 -42.62 13.10 13.22
C LYS A 160 -42.02 14.49 13.45
N LEU A 161 -40.87 14.59 14.12
CA LEU A 161 -40.13 15.84 14.31
C LEU A 161 -39.34 16.19 13.05
N VAL A 162 -38.55 15.24 12.54
CA VAL A 162 -37.70 15.42 11.35
C VAL A 162 -38.54 15.72 10.11
N ASP A 163 -39.73 15.14 9.96
CA ASP A 163 -40.62 15.37 8.81
C ASP A 163 -41.22 16.81 8.78
N GLN A 164 -41.10 17.57 9.88
CA GLN A 164 -41.43 19.00 9.92
C GLN A 164 -40.24 19.91 9.53
N GLU A 165 -39.02 19.36 9.52
CA GLU A 165 -37.79 20.10 9.21
C GLU A 165 -37.55 20.26 7.71
N THR A 166 -36.66 21.18 7.35
CA THR A 166 -36.27 21.40 5.95
C THR A 166 -34.89 20.82 5.64
N ILE A 167 -34.65 20.47 4.37
CA ILE A 167 -33.33 20.05 3.87
C ILE A 167 -32.86 21.02 2.78
N ARG A 168 -31.60 21.46 2.86
CA ARG A 168 -30.98 22.32 1.84
C ARG A 168 -31.07 21.63 0.47
N PRO A 169 -31.60 22.26 -0.59
CA PRO A 169 -31.56 21.71 -1.94
C PRO A 169 -30.14 21.35 -2.40
N VAL A 170 -30.04 20.38 -3.30
CA VAL A 170 -28.81 19.98 -3.97
C VAL A 170 -28.64 20.83 -5.23
N ILE A 171 -27.44 21.36 -5.44
CA ILE A 171 -27.07 22.06 -6.68
C ILE A 171 -26.12 21.20 -7.51
N GLU A 172 -26.04 21.43 -8.83
CA GLU A 172 -25.20 20.64 -9.73
C GLU A 172 -23.72 20.59 -9.30
N ASN A 173 -23.23 21.64 -8.63
CA ASN A 173 -21.88 21.67 -8.08
C ASN A 173 -21.68 20.69 -6.90
N ASP A 174 -22.70 20.45 -6.06
CA ASP A 174 -22.65 19.44 -5.00
C ASP A 174 -22.55 18.03 -5.63
N VAL A 175 -23.31 17.77 -6.71
CA VAL A 175 -23.29 16.51 -7.47
C VAL A 175 -21.97 16.31 -8.22
N ARG A 176 -21.48 17.35 -8.91
CA ARG A 176 -20.18 17.33 -9.64
C ARG A 176 -19.01 17.10 -8.67
N LYS A 177 -19.05 17.74 -7.49
CA LYS A 177 -18.13 17.49 -6.38
C LYS A 177 -18.21 16.03 -5.91
N ALA A 178 -19.41 15.52 -5.61
CA ALA A 178 -19.62 14.14 -5.17
C ALA A 178 -19.03 13.12 -6.17
N ILE A 179 -19.40 13.21 -7.46
CA ILE A 179 -18.86 12.39 -8.55
C ILE A 179 -17.32 12.42 -8.57
N SER A 180 -16.71 13.61 -8.43
CA SER A 180 -15.25 13.76 -8.44
C SER A 180 -14.54 13.11 -7.24
N THR A 181 -15.23 12.89 -6.12
CA THR A 181 -14.67 12.25 -4.91
C THR A 181 -14.79 10.74 -4.87
N ILE A 182 -15.59 10.14 -5.76
CA ILE A 182 -15.77 8.68 -5.82
C ILE A 182 -14.59 8.06 -6.58
N ASN A 183 -14.05 6.96 -6.04
CA ASN A 183 -12.87 6.32 -6.60
C ASN A 183 -13.17 5.70 -7.97
N ARG A 184 -12.37 6.08 -8.98
CA ARG A 184 -12.37 5.49 -10.32
C ARG A 184 -11.78 4.08 -10.34
N ASN A 185 -11.97 3.38 -11.47
CA ASN A 185 -11.48 2.02 -11.72
C ASN A 185 -11.92 1.04 -10.61
N LYS A 186 -13.24 0.97 -10.39
CA LYS A 186 -13.88 0.07 -9.44
C LYS A 186 -14.88 -0.83 -10.16
N SER A 187 -15.14 -1.99 -9.58
CA SER A 187 -16.15 -2.92 -10.05
C SER A 187 -17.51 -2.24 -10.18
N ALA A 188 -18.21 -2.56 -11.26
CA ALA A 188 -19.59 -2.15 -11.48
C ALA A 188 -20.54 -2.67 -10.39
N ASP A 189 -21.66 -1.98 -10.20
CA ASP A 189 -22.72 -2.33 -9.26
C ASP A 189 -23.66 -3.43 -9.80
N TYR A 190 -24.82 -3.62 -9.14
CA TYR A 190 -25.84 -4.60 -9.53
C TYR A 190 -26.41 -4.34 -10.93
N HIS A 191 -26.46 -3.09 -11.37
CA HIS A 191 -27.00 -2.67 -12.67
C HIS A 191 -25.91 -2.57 -13.75
N ASN A 192 -24.70 -3.06 -13.46
CA ASN A 192 -23.48 -2.90 -14.25
C ASN A 192 -23.02 -1.43 -14.46
N ILE A 193 -23.47 -0.50 -13.63
CA ILE A 193 -23.08 0.92 -13.71
C ILE A 193 -21.75 1.15 -12.98
N THR A 194 -20.93 2.09 -13.49
CA THR A 194 -19.68 2.56 -12.86
C THR A 194 -19.62 4.08 -12.77
N ILE A 195 -18.73 4.62 -11.93
CA ILE A 195 -18.59 6.08 -11.77
C ILE A 195 -18.11 6.78 -13.05
N GLU A 196 -17.36 6.08 -13.90
CA GLU A 196 -16.89 6.59 -15.20
C GLU A 196 -18.05 7.02 -16.10
N HIS A 197 -19.21 6.34 -16.03
CA HIS A 197 -20.41 6.73 -16.76
C HIS A 197 -20.82 8.17 -16.40
N PHE A 198 -20.97 8.48 -15.12
CA PHE A 198 -21.31 9.83 -14.64
C PHE A 198 -20.20 10.86 -14.84
N ILE A 199 -18.93 10.45 -14.90
CA ILE A 199 -17.79 11.34 -15.19
C ILE A 199 -17.82 11.81 -16.65
N TYR A 200 -18.31 10.99 -17.59
CA TYR A 200 -18.30 11.28 -19.03
C TYR A 200 -19.69 11.59 -19.63
N ALA A 201 -20.77 11.51 -18.85
CA ALA A 201 -22.15 11.71 -19.31
C ALA A 201 -22.54 13.17 -19.68
N GLY A 202 -21.69 14.15 -19.34
CA GLY A 202 -21.94 15.57 -19.63
C GLY A 202 -23.01 16.23 -18.75
N ASP A 203 -23.17 17.54 -18.91
CA ASP A 203 -23.97 18.36 -17.97
C ASP A 203 -25.48 18.09 -18.02
N ASN A 204 -26.03 17.57 -19.13
CA ASN A 204 -27.45 17.20 -19.20
C ASN A 204 -27.81 16.10 -18.17
N ILE A 205 -26.96 15.08 -18.03
CA ILE A 205 -27.15 14.00 -17.06
C ILE A 205 -26.83 14.49 -15.64
N LEU A 206 -25.87 15.41 -15.48
CA LEU A 206 -25.62 16.07 -14.19
C LEU A 206 -26.85 16.85 -13.70
N SER A 207 -27.53 17.58 -14.59
CA SER A 207 -28.73 18.34 -14.26
C SER A 207 -29.92 17.43 -13.94
N ALA A 208 -30.16 16.40 -14.76
CA ALA A 208 -31.20 15.40 -14.51
C ALA A 208 -30.99 14.65 -13.19
N LEU A 209 -29.75 14.24 -12.88
CA LEU A 209 -29.40 13.61 -11.60
C LEU A 209 -29.57 14.59 -10.43
N THR A 210 -29.26 15.87 -10.61
CA THR A 210 -29.49 16.91 -9.59
C THR A 210 -30.98 17.08 -9.29
N GLN A 211 -31.84 17.06 -10.31
CA GLN A 211 -33.29 17.11 -10.14
C GLN A 211 -33.83 15.86 -9.42
N LEU A 212 -33.39 14.66 -9.84
CA LEU A 212 -33.75 13.40 -9.18
C LEU A 212 -33.36 13.37 -7.70
N ILE A 213 -32.14 13.81 -7.36
CA ILE A 213 -31.69 13.85 -5.97
C ILE A 213 -32.49 14.88 -5.14
N ASN A 214 -32.92 16.01 -5.73
CA ASN A 214 -33.79 16.95 -5.05
C ASN A 214 -35.20 16.38 -4.79
N ILE A 215 -35.78 15.62 -5.73
CA ILE A 215 -37.06 14.92 -5.51
C ILE A 215 -36.91 13.91 -4.37
N ILE A 216 -35.87 13.07 -4.39
CA ILE A 216 -35.54 12.12 -3.32
C ILE A 216 -35.39 12.84 -1.96
N PHE A 217 -34.78 14.03 -1.93
CA PHE A 217 -34.62 14.83 -0.70
C PHE A 217 -35.93 15.48 -0.23
N LEU A 218 -36.85 15.79 -1.15
CA LEU A 218 -38.17 16.36 -0.84
C LEU A 218 -39.16 15.29 -0.34
N GLU A 219 -39.14 14.09 -0.92
CA GLU A 219 -39.98 12.96 -0.47
C GLU A 219 -39.44 12.32 0.81
N GLY A 220 -38.12 12.22 0.96
CA GLY A 220 -37.47 11.58 2.11
C GLY A 220 -37.13 10.09 1.90
N ASP A 221 -37.55 9.48 0.78
CA ASP A 221 -37.30 8.07 0.46
C ASP A 221 -36.37 7.89 -0.76
N ILE A 222 -35.42 6.97 -0.60
CA ILE A 222 -34.54 6.44 -1.65
C ILE A 222 -35.28 5.30 -2.38
N PRO A 223 -35.51 5.37 -3.70
CA PRO A 223 -36.14 4.29 -4.47
C PRO A 223 -35.44 2.94 -4.32
N THR A 224 -36.18 1.85 -4.15
CA THR A 224 -35.65 0.50 -3.88
C THR A 224 -34.59 0.03 -4.88
N ILE A 225 -34.71 0.42 -6.17
CA ILE A 225 -33.70 0.10 -7.20
C ILE A 225 -32.29 0.64 -6.87
N LEU A 226 -32.20 1.77 -6.15
CA LEU A 226 -30.95 2.35 -5.66
C LEU A 226 -30.50 1.74 -4.31
N LYS A 227 -31.35 0.91 -3.68
CA LYS A 227 -31.08 0.22 -2.42
C LYS A 227 -30.59 -1.23 -2.60
N ILE A 228 -30.49 -1.77 -3.82
CA ILE A 228 -29.99 -3.13 -4.10
C ILE A 228 -28.46 -3.17 -4.06
N GLY A 229 -27.87 -3.94 -3.14
CA GLY A 229 -26.42 -4.15 -3.05
C GLY A 229 -25.93 -5.42 -3.75
N LEU A 230 -24.71 -5.39 -4.29
CA LEU A 230 -24.04 -6.57 -4.87
C LEU A 230 -22.88 -7.01 -3.97
N LEU A 231 -23.10 -8.05 -3.16
CA LEU A 231 -22.19 -8.52 -2.11
C LEU A 231 -21.22 -9.58 -2.63
N SER A 232 -19.92 -9.31 -2.58
CA SER A 232 -18.84 -10.23 -2.96
C SER A 232 -18.19 -10.86 -1.71
N PRO A 233 -18.23 -12.20 -1.52
CA PRO A 233 -17.55 -12.87 -0.42
C PRO A 233 -16.02 -12.88 -0.62
N VAL A 234 -15.28 -12.26 0.31
CA VAL A 234 -13.80 -12.18 0.29
C VAL A 234 -13.20 -12.94 1.46
N PHE A 235 -12.34 -13.92 1.17
CA PHE A 235 -11.68 -14.77 2.18
C PHE A 235 -10.73 -13.95 3.09
N LYS A 236 -10.86 -14.11 4.40
CA LYS A 236 -10.12 -13.38 5.46
C LYS A 236 -8.65 -13.81 5.59
N ASN A 237 -8.16 -14.74 4.76
CA ASN A 237 -6.82 -15.32 4.82
C ASN A 237 -6.46 -15.96 6.18
N LYS A 238 -7.47 -16.48 6.88
CA LYS A 238 -7.42 -17.22 8.14
C LYS A 238 -8.45 -18.35 8.08
N GLY A 239 -8.25 -19.42 8.86
CA GLY A 239 -9.20 -20.55 8.94
C GLY A 239 -9.32 -21.36 7.65
N SER A 240 -10.38 -22.15 7.54
CA SER A 240 -10.67 -22.97 6.35
C SER A 240 -11.30 -22.13 5.24
N LYS A 241 -10.91 -22.41 3.99
CA LYS A 241 -11.54 -21.84 2.79
C LYS A 241 -12.94 -22.40 2.52
N ASN A 242 -13.30 -23.49 3.18
CA ASN A 242 -14.58 -24.19 3.07
C ASN A 242 -15.49 -23.87 4.27
N ASP A 243 -15.31 -22.73 4.94
CA ASP A 243 -16.15 -22.26 6.04
C ASP A 243 -16.48 -20.78 5.80
N ALA A 244 -17.79 -20.46 5.72
CA ALA A 244 -18.26 -19.11 5.39
C ALA A 244 -17.89 -18.07 6.46
N LEU A 245 -17.71 -18.46 7.72
CA LEU A 245 -17.26 -17.56 8.79
C LEU A 245 -15.88 -16.95 8.48
N ASN A 246 -15.07 -17.61 7.67
CA ASN A 246 -13.77 -17.12 7.21
C ASN A 246 -13.85 -16.18 5.99
N TYR A 247 -15.04 -15.74 5.57
CA TYR A 247 -15.25 -14.74 4.52
C TYR A 247 -15.84 -13.44 5.11
N ARG A 248 -15.62 -12.31 4.43
CA ARG A 248 -16.23 -11.00 4.69
C ARG A 248 -17.04 -10.61 3.44
N GLY A 249 -18.28 -10.18 3.62
CA GLY A 249 -19.07 -9.60 2.55
C GLY A 249 -18.61 -8.18 2.25
N ILE A 250 -18.25 -7.90 0.99
CA ILE A 250 -18.00 -6.52 0.53
C ILE A 250 -19.10 -6.17 -0.47
N THR A 251 -19.95 -5.22 -0.11
CA THR A 251 -21.15 -4.84 -0.86
C THR A 251 -20.89 -3.63 -1.76
N ILE A 252 -21.01 -3.84 -3.07
CA ILE A 252 -20.97 -2.77 -4.06
C ILE A 252 -22.39 -2.17 -4.13
N LEU A 253 -22.55 -0.95 -3.61
CA LEU A 253 -23.81 -0.20 -3.71
C LEU A 253 -23.98 0.45 -5.10
N PRO A 254 -25.21 0.82 -5.51
CA PRO A 254 -25.44 1.55 -6.75
C PRO A 254 -24.67 2.88 -6.77
N VAL A 255 -24.22 3.30 -7.96
CA VAL A 255 -23.38 4.49 -8.12
C VAL A 255 -24.13 5.78 -7.75
N GLU A 256 -25.43 5.86 -8.02
CA GLU A 256 -26.31 6.97 -7.65
C GLU A 256 -26.42 7.08 -6.12
N SER A 257 -26.59 5.96 -5.41
CA SER A 257 -26.60 5.93 -3.95
C SER A 257 -25.25 6.37 -3.36
N LYS A 258 -24.13 6.01 -3.99
CA LYS A 258 -22.80 6.53 -3.59
C LYS A 258 -22.68 8.04 -3.80
N ILE A 259 -23.27 8.59 -4.87
CA ILE A 259 -23.32 10.05 -5.12
C ILE A 259 -24.17 10.73 -4.05
N ILE A 260 -25.35 10.20 -3.73
CA ILE A 260 -26.23 10.67 -2.65
C ILE A 260 -25.51 10.62 -1.29
N GLU A 261 -24.91 9.48 -0.92
CA GLU A 261 -24.14 9.33 0.31
C GLU A 261 -22.96 10.30 0.39
N ALA A 262 -22.29 10.62 -0.73
CA ALA A 262 -21.19 11.59 -0.75
C ALA A 262 -21.67 13.03 -0.51
N ILE A 263 -22.84 13.41 -1.05
CA ILE A 263 -23.49 14.71 -0.79
C ILE A 263 -23.94 14.80 0.68
N ILE A 264 -24.56 13.75 1.21
CA ILE A 264 -24.96 13.65 2.61
C ILE A 264 -23.74 13.75 3.52
N ARG A 265 -22.67 13.00 3.24
CA ARG A 265 -21.44 13.01 4.04
C ARG A 265 -20.86 14.42 4.12
N ASP A 266 -20.75 15.12 3.00
CA ASP A 266 -20.22 16.49 2.97
C ASP A 266 -21.02 17.47 3.86
N ARG A 267 -22.33 17.25 4.00
CA ARG A 267 -23.24 18.01 4.88
C ARG A 267 -23.11 17.62 6.36
N VAL A 268 -23.06 16.32 6.68
CA VAL A 268 -23.08 15.85 8.07
C VAL A 268 -21.68 15.74 8.70
N GLN A 269 -20.61 15.69 7.91
CA GLN A 269 -19.25 15.47 8.41
C GLN A 269 -18.82 16.43 9.54
N PRO A 270 -19.17 17.74 9.55
CA PRO A 270 -18.84 18.63 10.67
C PRO A 270 -19.56 18.24 11.97
N LYS A 271 -20.84 17.82 11.87
CA LYS A 271 -21.63 17.32 13.01
C LYS A 271 -20.99 16.05 13.58
N VAL A 272 -20.71 15.06 12.72
CA VAL A 272 -20.03 13.80 13.08
C VAL A 272 -18.65 14.03 13.70
N GLN A 273 -17.84 14.94 13.14
CA GLN A 273 -16.50 15.23 13.67
C GLN A 273 -16.52 15.93 15.03
N LYS A 274 -17.54 16.75 15.32
CA LYS A 274 -17.71 17.41 16.63
C LYS A 274 -17.98 16.40 17.75
N VAL A 275 -18.73 15.34 17.48
CA VAL A 275 -19.10 14.30 18.46
C VAL A 275 -18.23 13.04 18.37
N GLN A 276 -17.14 13.06 17.60
CA GLN A 276 -16.27 11.89 17.44
C GLN A 276 -15.47 11.63 18.71
N ASN A 277 -15.65 10.48 19.36
CA ASN A 277 -14.89 10.15 20.56
C ASN A 277 -13.37 10.20 20.28
N PRO A 278 -12.58 10.96 21.07
CA PRO A 278 -11.16 11.19 20.78
C PRO A 278 -10.23 10.00 21.07
N THR A 279 -10.72 8.80 21.40
CA THR A 279 -9.94 7.54 21.35
C THR A 279 -10.15 6.73 20.07
N GLN A 280 -11.16 7.03 19.25
CA GLN A 280 -11.41 6.32 17.99
C GLN A 280 -10.45 6.81 16.88
N ARG A 281 -9.74 5.85 16.27
CA ARG A 281 -8.70 6.09 15.25
C ARG A 281 -9.01 5.45 13.90
N GLY A 282 -9.89 4.46 13.87
CA GLY A 282 -10.38 3.85 12.64
C GLY A 282 -11.27 4.84 11.89
N PHE A 283 -10.99 5.05 10.60
CA PHE A 283 -11.71 5.99 9.74
C PHE A 283 -11.75 7.45 10.27
N THR A 284 -10.78 7.83 11.11
CA THR A 284 -10.59 9.20 11.61
C THR A 284 -9.60 9.94 10.70
N LYS A 285 -10.06 11.07 10.10
CA LYS A 285 -9.25 11.87 9.17
C LYS A 285 -7.98 12.38 9.86
N GLY A 286 -6.83 12.20 9.21
CA GLY A 286 -5.53 12.63 9.76
C GLY A 286 -4.96 11.69 10.83
N SER A 287 -5.55 10.52 11.02
CA SER A 287 -5.10 9.51 11.98
C SER A 287 -4.61 8.21 11.31
N SER A 288 -4.15 7.25 12.11
CA SER A 288 -3.65 5.95 11.67
C SER A 288 -3.75 4.89 12.78
N PRO A 289 -3.63 3.59 12.47
CA PRO A 289 -3.56 2.55 13.50
C PRO A 289 -2.35 2.70 14.45
N MET A 290 -1.29 3.41 14.04
CA MET A 290 -0.14 3.68 14.93
C MET A 290 -0.51 4.63 16.07
N ASN A 291 -1.51 5.51 15.88
CA ASN A 291 -2.02 6.38 16.94
C ASN A 291 -2.66 5.55 18.07
N ALA A 292 -3.58 4.64 17.73
CA ALA A 292 -4.17 3.72 18.70
C ALA A 292 -3.15 2.72 19.29
N ALA A 293 -2.12 2.33 18.54
CA ALA A 293 -1.06 1.48 19.06
C ALA A 293 -0.07 2.21 20.00
N LEU A 294 -0.09 3.54 20.11
CA LEU A 294 0.86 4.33 20.91
C LEU A 294 0.59 4.29 22.43
N PRO A 295 -0.64 4.47 22.97
CA PRO A 295 -0.90 4.29 24.41
C PRO A 295 -0.46 2.91 24.91
N VAL A 296 -0.68 1.87 24.10
CA VAL A 296 -0.22 0.51 24.39
C VAL A 296 1.31 0.41 24.39
N GLU A 297 2.01 1.11 23.49
CA GLU A 297 3.47 1.14 23.50
C GLU A 297 4.06 1.92 24.68
N GLU A 298 3.43 3.01 25.13
CA GLU A 298 3.82 3.71 26.36
C GLU A 298 3.58 2.84 27.60
N MET A 299 2.51 2.05 27.66
CA MET A 299 2.28 1.05 28.71
C MET A 299 3.47 0.07 28.83
N TYR A 300 3.93 -0.49 27.70
CA TYR A 300 5.11 -1.37 27.65
C TYR A 300 6.42 -0.68 28.05
N ARG A 301 6.50 0.65 28.03
CA ARG A 301 7.69 1.44 28.39
C ARG A 301 7.68 1.87 29.86
N ILE A 302 6.52 2.21 30.40
CA ILE A 302 6.34 2.76 31.76
C ILE A 302 6.21 1.66 32.82
N LEU A 303 5.57 0.52 32.51
CA LEU A 303 5.43 -0.58 33.47
C LEU A 303 6.78 -1.07 34.03
N PRO A 304 7.84 -1.26 33.22
CA PRO A 304 9.21 -1.53 33.70
C PRO A 304 9.79 -0.47 34.63
N GLU A 305 9.55 0.82 34.37
CA GLU A 305 10.05 1.93 35.20
C GLU A 305 9.38 1.93 36.57
N LYS A 306 8.07 1.69 36.60
CA LYS A 306 7.29 1.58 37.84
C LYS A 306 7.51 0.25 38.60
N LYS A 307 8.16 -0.74 37.98
CA LYS A 307 8.21 -2.15 38.45
C LYS A 307 6.83 -2.77 38.71
N GLN A 308 5.83 -2.31 37.95
CA GLN A 308 4.43 -2.72 38.07
C GLN A 308 4.00 -3.56 36.88
N ASN A 309 3.07 -4.49 37.11
CA ASN A 309 2.45 -5.26 36.04
C ASN A 309 1.21 -4.53 35.50
N GLY A 310 0.68 -4.99 34.37
CA GLY A 310 -0.53 -4.41 33.79
C GLY A 310 -1.28 -5.39 32.89
N TYR A 311 -2.48 -4.97 32.48
CA TYR A 311 -3.46 -5.81 31.78
C TYR A 311 -3.87 -5.11 30.48
N LEU A 312 -3.54 -5.72 29.36
CA LEU A 312 -4.00 -5.30 28.03
C LEU A 312 -5.10 -6.27 27.60
N VAL A 313 -6.34 -5.82 27.63
CA VAL A 313 -7.50 -6.59 27.15
C VAL A 313 -7.81 -6.18 25.73
N LEU A 314 -7.86 -7.12 24.79
CA LEU A 314 -8.30 -6.89 23.42
C LEU A 314 -9.71 -7.46 23.28
N LEU A 315 -10.66 -6.64 22.84
CA LEU A 315 -12.05 -7.03 22.63
C LEU A 315 -12.26 -7.43 21.15
N ASP A 316 -12.84 -8.61 20.91
CA ASP A 316 -13.20 -9.10 19.57
C ASP A 316 -14.72 -9.09 19.42
N ALA A 317 -15.22 -8.38 18.40
CA ALA A 317 -16.65 -8.23 18.12
C ALA A 317 -17.10 -9.09 16.94
N LYS A 318 -18.27 -9.73 17.06
CA LYS A 318 -18.84 -10.62 16.05
C LYS A 318 -19.43 -9.82 14.91
N ALA A 319 -18.63 -9.70 13.83
CA ALA A 319 -19.03 -9.07 12.58
C ALA A 319 -19.60 -7.66 12.79
N ALA A 320 -18.87 -6.83 13.55
CA ALA A 320 -19.32 -5.56 14.10
C ALA A 320 -20.02 -4.59 13.12
N PHE A 321 -19.63 -4.60 11.84
CA PHE A 321 -20.27 -3.79 10.80
C PHE A 321 -21.60 -4.37 10.33
N ASP A 322 -21.75 -5.70 10.33
CA ASP A 322 -22.91 -6.43 9.85
C ASP A 322 -24.01 -6.54 10.93
N THR A 323 -23.64 -6.41 12.21
CA THR A 323 -24.53 -6.58 13.38
C THR A 323 -25.07 -5.27 13.99
N VAL A 324 -24.85 -4.11 13.35
CA VAL A 324 -25.33 -2.80 13.84
C VAL A 324 -26.87 -2.73 13.81
N VAL A 325 -27.50 -2.52 14.96
CA VAL A 325 -28.96 -2.36 15.07
C VAL A 325 -29.40 -1.01 14.49
N HIS A 326 -30.30 -1.03 13.51
CA HIS A 326 -30.66 0.15 12.70
C HIS A 326 -31.33 1.28 13.49
N SER A 327 -32.34 0.99 14.30
CA SER A 327 -33.03 2.00 15.12
C SER A 327 -32.10 2.64 16.15
N HIS A 328 -31.28 1.83 16.82
CA HIS A 328 -30.26 2.29 17.76
C HIS A 328 -29.24 3.19 17.03
N LEU A 329 -28.77 2.81 15.85
CA LEU A 329 -27.94 3.67 15.00
C LEU A 329 -28.63 5.00 14.66
N PHE A 330 -29.86 5.00 14.15
CA PHE A 330 -30.53 6.25 13.75
C PHE A 330 -30.81 7.17 14.94
N ARG A 331 -31.01 6.61 16.14
CA ARG A 331 -31.05 7.36 17.39
C ARG A 331 -29.72 8.06 17.68
N ARG A 332 -28.58 7.35 17.55
CA ARG A 332 -27.24 7.97 17.65
C ARG A 332 -27.00 9.02 16.55
N VAL A 333 -27.53 8.85 15.33
CA VAL A 333 -27.47 9.86 14.25
C VAL A 333 -28.25 11.13 14.61
N TYR A 334 -29.44 11.01 15.20
CA TYR A 334 -30.24 12.16 15.64
C TYR A 334 -29.54 12.94 16.77
N HIS A 335 -29.07 12.23 17.81
CA HIS A 335 -28.36 12.85 18.94
C HIS A 335 -26.96 13.37 18.59
N ALA A 336 -26.39 12.99 17.44
CA ALA A 336 -25.22 13.66 16.85
C ALA A 336 -25.54 15.04 16.22
N GLY A 337 -26.78 15.53 16.35
CA GLY A 337 -27.25 16.81 15.82
C GLY A 337 -27.72 16.75 14.37
N ILE A 338 -27.86 15.56 13.78
CA ILE A 338 -28.43 15.37 12.43
C ILE A 338 -29.94 15.20 12.61
N GLN A 339 -30.62 16.34 12.81
CA GLN A 339 -32.03 16.44 13.19
C GLN A 339 -32.90 17.00 12.05
N ASP A 340 -32.27 17.47 10.97
CA ASP A 340 -32.92 17.87 9.71
C ASP A 340 -33.22 16.63 8.82
N ARG A 341 -34.04 16.79 7.76
CA ARG A 341 -34.48 15.67 6.88
C ARG A 341 -33.36 14.87 6.19
N THR A 342 -32.09 15.29 6.30
CA THR A 342 -30.94 14.41 5.98
C THR A 342 -30.97 13.12 6.81
N TRP A 343 -31.51 13.14 8.03
CA TRP A 343 -31.75 11.97 8.87
C TRP A 343 -32.69 10.96 8.20
N THR A 344 -33.81 11.41 7.63
CA THR A 344 -34.78 10.55 6.92
C THR A 344 -34.13 9.86 5.73
N ILE A 345 -33.28 10.56 4.97
CA ILE A 345 -32.52 9.95 3.86
C ILE A 345 -31.51 8.90 4.36
N ILE A 346 -30.79 9.17 5.45
CA ILE A 346 -29.86 8.19 6.08
C ILE A 346 -30.61 6.93 6.52
N ARG A 347 -31.81 7.08 7.07
CA ARG A 347 -32.69 5.97 7.47
C ARG A 347 -33.19 5.20 6.24
N SER A 348 -33.72 5.88 5.22
CA SER A 348 -34.22 5.25 4.00
C SER A 348 -33.15 4.46 3.23
N LEU A 349 -31.89 4.92 3.18
CA LEU A 349 -30.75 4.20 2.57
C LEU A 349 -30.54 2.75 3.10
N HIS A 350 -31.10 2.46 4.28
CA HIS A 350 -31.04 1.16 4.96
C HIS A 350 -32.41 0.47 5.02
N GLN A 351 -33.52 1.21 5.15
CA GLN A 351 -34.87 0.63 5.16
C GLN A 351 -35.19 -0.06 3.84
N ASN A 352 -35.64 -1.32 3.93
CA ASN A 352 -35.93 -2.19 2.78
C ASN A 352 -34.75 -2.30 1.81
N ALA A 353 -33.51 -2.26 2.33
CA ALA A 353 -32.32 -2.52 1.54
C ALA A 353 -32.19 -4.01 1.22
N GLU A 354 -32.00 -4.32 -0.06
CA GLU A 354 -31.76 -5.68 -0.56
C GLU A 354 -30.25 -5.91 -0.80
N SER A 355 -29.82 -7.16 -0.87
CA SER A 355 -28.56 -7.55 -1.49
C SER A 355 -28.63 -8.90 -2.20
N SER A 356 -27.79 -9.08 -3.23
CA SER A 356 -27.52 -10.37 -3.86
C SER A 356 -26.03 -10.74 -3.71
N ILE A 357 -25.73 -12.01 -3.56
CA ILE A 357 -24.36 -12.54 -3.58
C ILE A 357 -23.83 -12.55 -5.02
N LYS A 358 -22.58 -12.14 -5.23
CA LYS A 358 -21.83 -12.39 -6.47
C LYS A 358 -20.75 -13.45 -6.21
N TRP A 359 -20.84 -14.61 -6.85
CA TRP A 359 -19.85 -15.68 -6.71
C TRP A 359 -19.60 -16.39 -8.05
N SER A 360 -18.33 -16.63 -8.37
CA SER A 360 -17.89 -17.34 -9.60
C SER A 360 -18.50 -16.82 -10.92
N GLY A 361 -18.88 -15.53 -10.96
CA GLY A 361 -19.55 -14.89 -12.11
C GLY A 361 -21.08 -14.85 -12.02
N LYS A 362 -21.69 -15.77 -11.27
CA LYS A 362 -23.14 -15.82 -11.02
C LYS A 362 -23.58 -14.84 -9.93
N THR A 363 -24.87 -14.51 -9.92
CA THR A 363 -25.52 -13.64 -8.93
C THR A 363 -26.71 -14.39 -8.31
N SER A 364 -26.88 -14.35 -6.98
CA SER A 364 -28.02 -14.99 -6.31
C SER A 364 -29.31 -14.19 -6.45
N GLU A 365 -30.43 -14.83 -6.11
CA GLU A 365 -31.64 -14.11 -5.68
C GLU A 365 -31.32 -13.10 -4.57
N ARG A 366 -32.20 -12.11 -4.40
CA ARG A 366 -32.05 -11.06 -3.38
C ARG A 366 -32.47 -11.55 -2.00
N PHE A 367 -31.92 -10.92 -0.98
CA PHE A 367 -32.34 -11.06 0.41
C PHE A 367 -32.32 -9.69 1.12
N THR A 368 -33.15 -9.54 2.15
CA THR A 368 -33.28 -8.29 2.92
C THR A 368 -32.15 -8.10 3.91
N VAL A 369 -31.66 -6.88 4.04
CA VAL A 369 -30.61 -6.47 4.99
C VAL A 369 -31.26 -5.69 6.15
N GLY A 370 -31.70 -6.42 7.18
CA GLY A 370 -32.43 -5.86 8.34
C GLY A 370 -31.56 -5.33 9.47
N MET A 371 -30.25 -5.57 9.42
CA MET A 371 -29.25 -4.96 10.31
C MET A 371 -27.92 -4.73 9.58
N GLY A 372 -27.02 -4.00 10.23
CA GLY A 372 -25.68 -3.70 9.73
C GLY A 372 -25.58 -2.38 8.97
N VAL A 373 -24.39 -1.77 9.02
CA VAL A 373 -23.99 -0.69 8.12
C VAL A 373 -23.37 -1.29 6.86
N ARG A 374 -23.74 -0.72 5.70
CA ARG A 374 -23.48 -1.36 4.40
C ARG A 374 -21.97 -1.39 4.09
N GLN A 375 -21.27 -2.52 4.25
CA GLN A 375 -19.82 -2.61 4.00
C GLN A 375 -19.46 -2.26 2.55
N GLY A 376 -18.86 -1.10 2.32
CA GLY A 376 -18.57 -0.56 0.98
C GLY A 376 -19.36 0.71 0.63
N GLY A 377 -20.32 1.11 1.46
CA GLY A 377 -20.92 2.44 1.46
C GLY A 377 -19.96 3.55 1.88
N ILE A 378 -20.38 4.78 1.63
CA ILE A 378 -19.61 6.02 1.79
C ILE A 378 -19.86 6.69 3.15
N LEU A 379 -21.04 6.49 3.73
CA LEU A 379 -21.41 6.88 5.10
C LEU A 379 -21.12 5.81 6.14
N SER A 380 -21.05 4.53 5.75
CA SER A 380 -21.02 3.37 6.68
C SER A 380 -19.95 3.46 7.77
N THR A 381 -18.79 4.04 7.46
CA THR A 381 -17.70 4.25 8.42
C THR A 381 -17.96 5.39 9.40
N ASP A 382 -18.68 6.45 8.98
CA ASP A 382 -19.08 7.55 9.86
C ASP A 382 -20.27 7.13 10.75
N LEU A 383 -21.21 6.35 10.21
CA LEU A 383 -22.31 5.72 10.95
C LEU A 383 -21.81 4.75 12.04
N TYR A 384 -20.87 3.85 11.69
CA TYR A 384 -20.27 2.94 12.67
C TYR A 384 -19.57 3.66 13.83
N LYS A 385 -18.87 4.78 13.53
CA LYS A 385 -18.22 5.59 14.57
C LYS A 385 -19.23 6.22 15.53
N LEU A 386 -20.37 6.72 15.04
CA LEU A 386 -21.45 7.22 15.91
C LEU A 386 -22.06 6.12 16.79
N TYR A 387 -22.18 4.90 16.26
CA TYR A 387 -22.71 3.75 17.00
C TYR A 387 -21.79 3.30 18.14
N ILE A 388 -20.47 3.24 17.91
CA ILE A 388 -19.49 2.78 18.91
C ILE A 388 -19.01 3.88 19.89
N ASN A 389 -19.29 5.16 19.59
CA ASN A 389 -18.91 6.29 20.44
C ASN A 389 -19.28 6.11 21.93
N PRO A 390 -20.53 5.73 22.32
CA PRO A 390 -20.93 5.70 23.73
C PRO A 390 -20.09 4.76 24.59
N LEU A 391 -19.65 3.61 24.06
CA LEU A 391 -18.72 2.72 24.75
C LEU A 391 -17.38 3.39 25.03
N LEU A 392 -16.86 4.15 24.08
CA LEU A 392 -15.60 4.87 24.21
C LEU A 392 -15.76 6.10 25.13
N ASP A 393 -16.93 6.75 25.13
CA ASP A 393 -17.28 7.82 26.07
C ASP A 393 -17.38 7.28 27.51
N HIS A 394 -18.01 6.11 27.70
CA HIS A 394 -18.05 5.41 28.99
C HIS A 394 -16.63 5.09 29.52
N PHE A 395 -15.72 4.65 28.66
CA PHE A 395 -14.31 4.44 29.06
C PHE A 395 -13.58 5.75 29.38
N GLN A 396 -13.74 6.80 28.59
CA GLN A 396 -13.03 8.06 28.85
C GLN A 396 -13.50 8.79 30.11
N ASN A 397 -14.79 8.64 30.45
CA ASN A 397 -15.41 9.28 31.61
C ASN A 397 -15.23 8.50 32.93
N THR A 398 -14.74 7.25 32.89
CA THR A 398 -14.47 6.48 34.12
C THR A 398 -13.05 6.71 34.65
N THR A 399 -12.88 6.55 35.96
CA THR A 399 -11.60 6.67 36.66
C THR A 399 -10.76 5.37 36.63
N TYR A 400 -11.37 4.24 36.27
CA TYR A 400 -10.71 2.94 36.23
C TYR A 400 -9.74 2.78 35.05
N GLY A 401 -8.73 1.94 35.24
CA GLY A 401 -7.86 1.40 34.20
C GLY A 401 -6.42 1.90 34.28
N MET A 402 -5.96 2.60 33.24
CA MET A 402 -4.61 3.15 33.17
C MET A 402 -4.64 4.66 32.93
N THR A 403 -3.92 5.39 33.78
CA THR A 403 -3.57 6.78 33.57
C THR A 403 -2.06 6.94 33.50
N ILE A 404 -1.59 7.83 32.62
CA ILE A 404 -0.20 8.28 32.58
C ILE A 404 -0.19 9.67 33.23
N GLY A 405 -0.13 9.67 34.56
CA GLY A 405 -0.33 10.86 35.39
C GLY A 405 -1.72 11.44 35.17
N ASN A 406 -1.80 12.69 34.70
CA ASN A 406 -3.06 13.39 34.45
C ASN A 406 -3.69 13.12 33.07
N VAL A 407 -3.19 12.15 32.31
CA VAL A 407 -3.76 11.75 31.00
C VAL A 407 -4.43 10.40 31.12
N ASN A 408 -5.74 10.34 30.88
CA ASN A 408 -6.46 9.05 30.79
C ASN A 408 -6.01 8.30 29.51
N THR A 409 -5.62 7.05 29.69
CA THR A 409 -5.09 6.14 28.67
C THR A 409 -5.70 4.75 28.78
N ASN A 410 -6.82 4.62 29.50
CA ASN A 410 -7.45 3.34 29.84
C ASN A 410 -8.06 2.60 28.64
N ASN A 411 -8.27 3.26 27.51
CA ASN A 411 -8.78 2.63 26.30
C ASN A 411 -8.15 3.18 25.01
N THR A 412 -8.31 2.42 23.93
CA THR A 412 -8.07 2.89 22.56
C THR A 412 -8.88 2.07 21.56
N GLY A 413 -9.29 2.68 20.44
CA GLY A 413 -10.12 2.02 19.43
C GLY A 413 -9.68 2.31 18.00
N CYS A 414 -9.75 1.32 17.13
CA CYS A 414 -9.52 1.46 15.70
C CYS A 414 -10.56 0.65 14.91
N ALA A 415 -11.68 1.29 14.62
CA ALA A 415 -12.90 0.64 14.12
C ALA A 415 -13.47 -0.33 15.16
N ASP A 416 -13.54 -1.62 14.82
CA ASP A 416 -13.99 -2.74 15.64
C ASP A 416 -12.91 -3.30 16.57
N ASP A 417 -11.61 -3.11 16.26
CA ASP A 417 -10.52 -3.42 17.19
C ASP A 417 -10.53 -2.42 18.36
N ILE A 418 -10.93 -2.86 19.57
CA ILE A 418 -10.90 -2.06 20.81
C ILE A 418 -9.97 -2.73 21.83
N ALA A 419 -9.14 -1.92 22.49
CA ALA A 419 -8.27 -2.35 23.58
C ALA A 419 -8.51 -1.54 24.85
N ILE A 420 -8.57 -2.24 25.98
CA ILE A 420 -8.56 -1.68 27.35
C ILE A 420 -7.14 -1.87 27.92
N LEU A 421 -6.65 -0.84 28.61
CA LEU A 421 -5.34 -0.79 29.26
C LEU A 421 -5.58 -0.54 30.75
N SER A 422 -5.05 -1.40 31.61
CA SER A 422 -5.19 -1.25 33.07
C SER A 422 -3.90 -1.56 33.82
N MET A 423 -3.72 -0.93 34.99
CA MET A 423 -2.69 -1.31 35.96
C MET A 423 -3.19 -2.32 37.01
N GLN A 424 -4.51 -2.56 37.10
CA GLN A 424 -5.14 -3.46 38.08
C GLN A 424 -6.13 -4.44 37.43
N PRO A 425 -6.28 -5.68 37.96
CA PRO A 425 -7.21 -6.66 37.41
C PRO A 425 -8.67 -6.26 37.67
N ALA A 426 -8.99 -5.68 38.85
CA ALA A 426 -10.32 -5.21 39.20
C ALA A 426 -10.82 -4.11 38.26
N ASP A 427 -10.00 -3.07 38.01
CA ASP A 427 -10.27 -2.03 37.03
C ASP A 427 -10.52 -2.59 35.62
N ALA A 428 -9.72 -3.58 35.19
CA ALA A 428 -9.89 -4.23 33.89
C ALA A 428 -11.21 -5.01 33.84
N GLN A 429 -11.60 -5.68 34.93
CA GLN A 429 -12.87 -6.38 35.07
C GLN A 429 -14.06 -5.42 34.99
N ILE A 430 -13.99 -4.27 35.66
CA ILE A 430 -15.05 -3.25 35.61
C ILE A 430 -15.19 -2.72 34.17
N MET A 431 -14.10 -2.42 33.48
CA MET A 431 -14.16 -1.98 32.08
C MET A 431 -14.65 -3.08 31.11
N VAL A 432 -14.35 -4.36 31.38
CA VAL A 432 -14.95 -5.48 30.62
C VAL A 432 -16.46 -5.59 30.87
N ASN A 433 -16.92 -5.35 32.10
CA ASN A 433 -18.36 -5.30 32.42
C ASN A 433 -19.04 -4.13 31.68
N MET A 434 -18.46 -2.92 31.73
CA MET A 434 -18.98 -1.75 30.99
C MET A 434 -19.07 -2.00 29.46
N ALA A 435 -18.14 -2.80 28.91
CA ALA A 435 -18.20 -3.23 27.51
C ALA A 435 -19.33 -4.22 27.24
N LEU A 436 -19.59 -5.13 28.17
CA LEU A 436 -20.69 -6.10 28.09
C LEU A 436 -22.05 -5.44 28.30
N ASP A 437 -22.16 -4.46 29.19
CA ASP A 437 -23.41 -3.72 29.43
C ASP A 437 -23.82 -2.89 28.20
N PHE A 438 -22.85 -2.22 27.55
CA PHE A 438 -23.04 -1.60 26.24
C PHE A 438 -23.43 -2.62 25.16
N ALA A 439 -22.74 -3.76 25.10
CA ALA A 439 -23.01 -4.82 24.13
C ALA A 439 -24.46 -5.34 24.24
N ASN A 440 -24.87 -5.69 25.46
CA ASN A 440 -26.17 -6.22 25.82
C ASN A 440 -27.33 -5.24 25.59
N SER A 441 -27.10 -3.94 25.78
CA SER A 441 -28.11 -2.89 25.63
C SER A 441 -28.28 -2.41 24.18
N GLU A 442 -27.19 -2.19 23.44
CA GLU A 442 -27.26 -1.72 22.04
C GLU A 442 -27.39 -2.86 21.01
N GLY A 443 -27.35 -4.14 21.44
CA GLY A 443 -27.42 -5.32 20.56
C GLY A 443 -26.10 -5.68 19.85
N TYR A 444 -24.98 -5.10 20.29
CA TYR A 444 -23.64 -5.35 19.76
C TYR A 444 -23.05 -6.64 20.35
N GLN A 445 -22.47 -7.51 19.53
CA GLN A 445 -22.08 -8.87 19.96
C GLN A 445 -20.58 -9.00 20.23
N LEU A 446 -20.15 -9.00 21.49
CA LEU A 446 -18.79 -9.36 21.89
C LEU A 446 -18.56 -10.89 21.85
N GLN A 447 -17.32 -11.32 21.70
CA GLN A 447 -16.94 -12.75 21.65
C GLN A 447 -15.98 -13.14 22.79
N PRO A 448 -16.46 -13.56 23.97
CA PRO A 448 -15.64 -13.91 25.13
C PRO A 448 -14.45 -14.84 24.87
N LYS A 449 -14.60 -15.78 23.92
CA LYS A 449 -13.56 -16.78 23.55
C LYS A 449 -12.54 -16.28 22.51
N LYS A 450 -12.66 -15.05 22.03
CA LYS A 450 -11.73 -14.39 21.08
C LYS A 450 -11.19 -13.07 21.62
N SER A 451 -11.97 -12.37 22.43
CA SER A 451 -11.46 -11.32 23.31
C SER A 451 -10.40 -11.94 24.24
N VAL A 452 -9.22 -11.35 24.34
CA VAL A 452 -8.05 -11.93 25.01
C VAL A 452 -7.46 -10.98 26.03
N VAL A 453 -6.84 -11.52 27.09
CA VAL A 453 -6.12 -10.75 28.11
C VAL A 453 -4.62 -11.04 27.97
N ILE A 454 -3.80 -10.01 27.80
CA ILE A 454 -2.34 -10.09 27.93
C ILE A 454 -1.95 -9.51 29.29
N LYS A 455 -1.48 -10.39 30.17
CA LYS A 455 -0.82 -10.04 31.44
C LYS A 455 0.61 -9.58 31.13
N ILE A 456 0.87 -8.27 31.24
CA ILE A 456 2.15 -7.63 30.92
C ILE A 456 3.00 -7.53 32.19
N SER A 457 4.21 -8.09 32.17
CA SER A 457 5.16 -7.93 33.27
C SER A 457 6.00 -6.66 33.11
N GLY A 458 6.04 -5.86 34.17
CA GLY A 458 7.01 -4.78 34.35
C GLY A 458 8.04 -5.07 35.45
N ASN A 459 8.04 -6.25 36.06
CA ASN A 459 9.01 -6.62 37.10
C ASN A 459 9.94 -7.75 36.61
N SER A 460 11.25 -7.64 36.88
CA SER A 460 12.22 -8.69 36.54
C SER A 460 12.05 -9.93 37.42
N ASN A 461 11.49 -9.76 38.61
CA ASN A 461 11.27 -10.81 39.58
C ASN A 461 9.85 -11.34 39.38
N ASN A 462 9.71 -12.65 39.18
CA ASN A 462 8.42 -13.32 39.01
C ASN A 462 7.62 -13.34 40.32
N THR A 463 7.08 -12.21 40.75
CA THR A 463 5.85 -12.23 41.55
C THR A 463 4.78 -12.86 40.69
N LYS A 464 4.23 -14.01 41.13
CA LYS A 464 3.10 -14.65 40.46
C LYS A 464 2.01 -13.60 40.25
N MET A 465 1.66 -13.32 38.99
CA MET A 465 0.42 -12.61 38.71
C MET A 465 -0.72 -13.56 39.06
N GLU A 466 -1.75 -13.03 39.73
CA GLU A 466 -2.92 -13.81 40.15
C GLU A 466 -3.48 -14.58 38.96
N GLU A 467 -3.77 -15.87 39.15
CA GLU A 467 -4.08 -16.79 38.05
C GLU A 467 -5.47 -16.52 37.45
N ASP A 468 -6.33 -15.82 38.19
CA ASP A 468 -7.70 -15.44 37.84
C ASP A 468 -7.84 -14.86 36.42
N ASN A 469 -8.89 -15.32 35.74
CA ASN A 469 -9.26 -14.87 34.41
C ASN A 469 -10.28 -13.74 34.54
N LEU A 470 -10.13 -12.68 33.73
CA LEU A 470 -11.22 -11.71 33.61
C LEU A 470 -12.44 -12.40 33.02
N MET A 471 -13.62 -12.07 33.52
CA MET A 471 -14.89 -12.68 33.15
C MET A 471 -15.65 -11.75 32.20
N MET A 472 -16.12 -12.27 31.07
CA MET A 472 -17.08 -11.57 30.22
C MET A 472 -18.45 -12.21 30.43
N GLY A 473 -19.18 -11.66 31.40
CA GLY A 473 -20.36 -12.31 31.97
C GLY A 473 -19.95 -13.62 32.63
N ASN A 474 -20.68 -14.71 32.37
CA ASN A 474 -20.37 -16.02 32.93
C ASN A 474 -19.24 -16.78 32.20
N THR A 475 -18.55 -16.16 31.23
CA THR A 475 -17.47 -16.83 30.46
C THR A 475 -16.10 -16.27 30.80
N PRO A 476 -15.12 -17.08 31.25
CA PRO A 476 -13.75 -16.63 31.45
C PRO A 476 -13.08 -16.28 30.12
N MET A 477 -12.42 -15.12 30.08
CA MET A 477 -11.62 -14.67 28.95
C MET A 477 -10.26 -15.37 28.93
N PRO A 478 -9.77 -15.84 27.78
CA PRO A 478 -8.45 -16.44 27.67
C PRO A 478 -7.33 -15.44 27.99
N ASN A 479 -6.59 -15.71 29.06
CA ASN A 479 -5.24 -15.18 29.27
C ASN A 479 -4.29 -15.76 28.22
N VAL A 480 -3.52 -14.93 27.51
CA VAL A 480 -2.60 -15.35 26.44
C VAL A 480 -1.24 -14.68 26.56
N GLU A 481 -0.17 -15.42 26.25
CA GLU A 481 1.19 -14.87 26.21
C GLU A 481 1.44 -13.94 25.02
N GLN A 482 0.66 -14.08 23.95
CA GLN A 482 0.80 -13.35 22.69
C GLN A 482 -0.52 -13.19 21.94
N ALA A 483 -0.81 -11.98 21.45
CA ALA A 483 -1.88 -11.70 20.48
C ALA A 483 -1.46 -10.63 19.47
N THR A 484 -2.34 -10.26 18.54
CA THR A 484 -2.10 -9.18 17.56
C THR A 484 -3.08 -8.03 17.80
N HIS A 485 -2.56 -6.82 18.02
CA HIS A 485 -3.34 -5.58 18.12
C HIS A 485 -2.91 -4.65 16.97
N LEU A 486 -3.83 -4.30 16.07
CA LEU A 486 -3.59 -3.39 14.93
C LEU A 486 -2.43 -3.84 14.01
N GLY A 487 -2.29 -5.15 13.82
CA GLY A 487 -1.21 -5.77 13.05
C GLY A 487 0.13 -5.88 13.78
N ILE A 488 0.28 -5.29 14.98
CA ILE A 488 1.46 -5.41 15.84
C ILE A 488 1.24 -6.56 16.83
N ILE A 489 2.21 -7.47 16.90
CA ILE A 489 2.24 -8.53 17.92
C ILE A 489 2.50 -7.90 19.30
N ARG A 490 1.65 -8.22 20.26
CA ARG A 490 1.76 -7.85 21.68
C ARG A 490 1.94 -9.12 22.51
N THR A 491 2.75 -9.06 23.56
CA THR A 491 3.21 -10.21 24.36
C THR A 491 3.39 -9.81 25.82
N THR A 492 3.71 -10.76 26.71
CA THR A 492 3.98 -10.46 28.14
C THR A 492 5.09 -9.44 28.42
N THR A 493 6.01 -9.15 27.48
CA THR A 493 7.10 -8.17 27.70
C THR A 493 7.44 -7.33 26.46
N ARG A 494 7.95 -6.10 26.68
CA ARG A 494 8.38 -5.20 25.59
C ARG A 494 9.48 -5.81 24.70
N LYS A 495 10.43 -6.54 25.30
CA LYS A 495 11.51 -7.23 24.58
C LYS A 495 10.97 -8.27 23.60
N ASN A 496 9.98 -9.06 24.03
CA ASN A 496 9.35 -10.09 23.22
C ASN A 496 8.48 -9.48 22.11
N ASN A 497 7.79 -8.35 22.36
CA ASN A 497 7.11 -7.59 21.30
C ASN A 497 8.07 -7.29 20.14
N ILE A 498 9.23 -6.69 20.41
CA ILE A 498 10.19 -6.29 19.39
C ILE A 498 10.69 -7.50 18.59
N GLN A 499 11.04 -8.59 19.28
CA GLN A 499 11.58 -9.79 18.63
C GLN A 499 10.53 -10.55 17.80
N SER A 500 9.30 -10.71 18.31
CA SER A 500 8.21 -11.39 17.58
C SER A 500 7.78 -10.59 16.35
N ASN A 501 7.63 -9.26 16.44
CA ASN A 501 7.32 -8.43 15.28
C ASN A 501 8.45 -8.42 14.25
N THR A 502 9.71 -8.43 14.67
CA THR A 502 10.86 -8.54 13.75
C THR A 502 10.81 -9.83 12.95
N ASN A 503 10.61 -10.97 13.62
CA ASN A 503 10.52 -12.28 12.99
C ASN A 503 9.33 -12.38 12.03
N GLU A 504 8.17 -11.88 12.44
CA GLU A 504 6.94 -11.91 11.65
C GLU A 504 7.01 -10.96 10.44
N ASN A 505 7.53 -9.74 10.59
CA ASN A 505 7.71 -8.81 9.47
C ASN A 505 8.71 -9.34 8.44
N ILE A 506 9.83 -9.94 8.87
CA ILE A 506 10.77 -10.62 7.97
C ILE A 506 10.08 -11.79 7.24
N THR A 507 9.21 -12.54 7.92
CA THR A 507 8.47 -13.66 7.34
C THR A 507 7.42 -13.19 6.33
N LYS A 508 6.65 -12.15 6.64
CA LYS A 508 5.69 -11.49 5.73
C LYS A 508 6.40 -10.86 4.52
N ALA A 509 7.50 -10.15 4.74
CA ALA A 509 8.28 -9.53 3.66
C ALA A 509 8.91 -10.57 2.73
N ARG A 510 9.38 -11.71 3.27
CA ARG A 510 9.85 -12.86 2.47
C ARG A 510 8.73 -13.50 1.66
N ARG A 511 7.54 -13.70 2.24
CA ARG A 511 6.36 -14.21 1.52
C ARG A 511 5.96 -13.27 0.37
N SER A 512 5.97 -11.95 0.61
CA SER A 512 5.75 -10.92 -0.43
C SER A 512 6.77 -11.06 -1.57
N ALA A 513 8.07 -11.07 -1.25
CA ALA A 513 9.14 -11.27 -2.24
C ALA A 513 8.98 -12.57 -3.04
N TYR A 514 8.61 -13.68 -2.40
CA TYR A 514 8.40 -14.97 -3.06
C TYR A 514 7.18 -14.97 -3.99
N SER A 515 6.07 -14.31 -3.63
CA SER A 515 4.91 -14.17 -4.54
C SER A 515 5.21 -13.37 -5.81
N LEU A 516 6.28 -12.57 -5.82
CA LEU A 516 6.69 -11.73 -6.95
C LEU A 516 7.74 -12.42 -7.85
N LEU A 517 8.26 -13.60 -7.48
CA LEU A 517 9.26 -14.32 -8.29
C LEU A 517 8.74 -14.66 -9.69
N GLY A 518 7.49 -15.12 -9.81
CA GLY A 518 6.86 -15.40 -11.10
C GLY A 518 6.61 -14.15 -11.97
N ALA A 519 6.66 -12.95 -11.38
CA ALA A 519 6.61 -11.67 -12.07
C ALA A 519 8.02 -11.09 -12.36
N GLY A 520 9.08 -11.92 -12.29
CA GLY A 520 10.45 -11.53 -12.61
C GLY A 520 11.23 -10.86 -11.48
N PHE A 521 10.82 -11.02 -10.21
CA PHE A 521 11.50 -10.42 -9.04
C PHE A 521 12.83 -11.12 -8.67
N HIS A 522 13.78 -11.14 -9.60
CA HIS A 522 15.12 -11.72 -9.39
C HIS A 522 16.16 -11.00 -10.26
N GLY A 523 17.30 -10.61 -9.69
CA GLY A 523 18.33 -9.82 -10.37
C GLY A 523 19.10 -10.53 -11.50
N HIS A 524 18.80 -11.80 -11.77
CA HIS A 524 19.42 -12.61 -12.83
C HIS A 524 18.32 -13.10 -13.77
N ASN A 525 18.36 -12.70 -15.04
CA ASN A 525 17.33 -12.97 -16.06
C ASN A 525 15.89 -12.51 -15.69
N GLY A 526 15.73 -11.62 -14.71
CA GLY A 526 14.45 -11.00 -14.36
C GLY A 526 14.35 -9.55 -14.84
N LEU A 527 13.54 -8.77 -14.13
CA LEU A 527 13.38 -7.34 -14.37
C LEU A 527 14.70 -6.57 -14.14
N ASP A 528 14.77 -5.35 -14.69
CA ASP A 528 15.93 -4.48 -14.48
C ASP A 528 16.05 -4.01 -13.02
N PRO A 529 17.24 -3.59 -12.55
CA PRO A 529 17.44 -3.16 -11.17
C PRO A 529 16.58 -1.97 -10.72
N GLU A 530 16.21 -1.04 -11.61
CA GLU A 530 15.39 0.13 -11.23
C GLU A 530 13.95 -0.32 -10.95
N SER A 531 13.36 -1.13 -11.82
CA SER A 531 12.06 -1.79 -11.63
C SER A 531 12.05 -2.67 -10.37
N LEU A 532 13.09 -3.50 -10.16
CA LEU A 532 13.21 -4.34 -8.97
C LEU A 532 13.28 -3.52 -7.68
N LEU A 533 14.04 -2.41 -7.67
CA LEU A 533 14.13 -1.52 -6.50
C LEU A 533 12.82 -0.75 -6.27
N HIS A 534 12.07 -0.42 -7.32
CA HIS A 534 10.71 0.12 -7.18
C HIS A 534 9.77 -0.90 -6.55
N ILE A 535 9.72 -2.13 -7.06
CA ILE A 535 8.90 -3.23 -6.52
C ILE A 535 9.26 -3.50 -5.04
N TYR A 536 10.55 -3.52 -4.69
CA TYR A 536 11.00 -3.65 -3.31
C TYR A 536 10.48 -2.52 -2.41
N LYS A 537 10.62 -1.25 -2.84
CA LYS A 537 10.15 -0.06 -2.11
C LYS A 537 8.62 -0.05 -1.94
N THR A 538 7.87 -0.60 -2.89
CA THR A 538 6.40 -0.59 -2.91
C THR A 538 5.75 -1.77 -2.17
N TYR A 539 6.29 -2.99 -2.29
CA TYR A 539 5.62 -4.22 -1.80
C TYR A 539 6.31 -4.94 -0.64
N ILE A 540 7.63 -4.77 -0.47
CA ILE A 540 8.42 -5.56 0.50
C ILE A 540 8.85 -4.69 1.68
N LEU A 541 9.39 -3.51 1.41
CA LEU A 541 9.84 -2.55 2.43
C LEU A 541 8.73 -2.08 3.39
N PRO A 542 7.49 -1.76 2.95
CA PRO A 542 6.44 -1.32 3.88
C PRO A 542 5.99 -2.45 4.82
N VAL A 543 6.05 -3.70 4.36
CA VAL A 543 5.73 -4.90 5.14
C VAL A 543 6.84 -5.19 6.16
N LEU A 544 8.11 -5.01 5.77
CA LEU A 544 9.26 -5.19 6.67
C LEU A 544 9.25 -4.20 7.85
N LEU A 545 8.86 -2.95 7.59
CA LEU A 545 8.95 -1.85 8.57
C LEU A 545 7.63 -1.54 9.30
N TYR A 546 6.58 -2.36 9.15
CA TYR A 546 5.28 -2.09 9.80
C TYR A 546 5.39 -2.14 11.32
N GLY A 547 4.93 -1.08 12.01
CA GLY A 547 4.96 -0.97 13.49
C GLY A 547 6.33 -0.65 14.09
N MET A 548 7.40 -0.65 13.29
CA MET A 548 8.77 -0.43 13.79
C MET A 548 9.00 1.02 14.25
N GLU A 549 8.19 1.97 13.77
CA GLU A 549 8.16 3.35 14.29
C GLU A 549 7.81 3.44 15.79
N LEU A 550 7.03 2.51 16.32
CA LEU A 550 6.64 2.46 17.74
C LEU A 550 7.57 1.56 18.56
N LEU A 551 7.92 0.40 18.00
CA LEU A 551 8.73 -0.61 18.66
C LEU A 551 10.21 -0.22 18.81
N THR A 552 10.71 0.68 17.94
CA THR A 552 12.07 1.25 17.99
C THR A 552 13.16 0.17 18.24
N PRO A 553 13.29 -0.82 17.35
CA PRO A 553 14.20 -1.95 17.55
C PRO A 553 15.67 -1.49 17.60
N SER A 554 16.47 -2.14 18.45
CA SER A 554 17.91 -1.94 18.58
C SER A 554 18.62 -3.28 18.80
N GLY A 555 19.94 -3.33 18.59
CA GLY A 555 20.72 -4.57 18.72
C GLY A 555 20.26 -5.68 17.77
N LYS A 556 20.20 -6.93 18.25
CA LYS A 556 19.91 -8.12 17.43
C LYS A 556 18.62 -8.03 16.58
N PRO A 557 17.46 -7.56 17.08
CA PRO A 557 16.29 -7.32 16.24
C PRO A 557 16.52 -6.34 15.06
N LEU A 558 17.26 -5.24 15.29
CA LEU A 558 17.59 -4.31 14.21
C LEU A 558 18.55 -4.93 13.20
N GLU A 559 19.58 -5.64 13.69
CA GLU A 559 20.55 -6.37 12.88
C GLU A 559 19.86 -7.41 11.96
N GLN A 560 18.85 -8.13 12.46
CA GLN A 560 18.07 -9.08 11.67
C GLN A 560 17.33 -8.40 10.50
N LEU A 561 16.75 -7.21 10.72
CA LEU A 561 16.08 -6.44 9.67
C LEU A 561 17.09 -5.92 8.63
N GLU A 562 18.25 -5.40 9.07
CA GLU A 562 19.34 -4.95 8.19
C GLU A 562 19.89 -6.12 7.36
N ILE A 563 20.13 -7.29 7.97
CA ILE A 563 20.57 -8.51 7.25
C ILE A 563 19.54 -8.91 6.19
N PHE A 564 18.24 -8.81 6.48
CA PHE A 564 17.20 -9.09 5.48
C PHE A 564 17.21 -8.07 4.33
N GLN A 565 17.24 -6.75 4.62
CA GLN A 565 17.35 -5.72 3.59
C GLN A 565 18.59 -5.94 2.71
N LYS A 566 19.76 -6.07 3.32
CA LYS A 566 21.04 -6.23 2.60
C LYS A 566 21.07 -7.47 1.74
N ARG A 567 20.47 -8.59 2.17
CA ARG A 567 20.31 -9.80 1.33
C ARG A 567 19.39 -9.56 0.13
N MET A 568 18.24 -8.90 0.33
CA MET A 568 17.32 -8.57 -0.77
C MET A 568 17.96 -7.61 -1.78
N LEU A 569 18.67 -6.57 -1.33
CA LEU A 569 19.34 -5.62 -2.23
C LEU A 569 20.51 -6.27 -2.99
N LYS A 570 21.30 -7.15 -2.35
CA LYS A 570 22.34 -7.94 -3.04
C LYS A 570 21.74 -8.89 -4.10
N GLN A 571 20.60 -9.52 -3.80
CA GLN A 571 19.86 -10.38 -4.74
C GLN A 571 19.33 -9.58 -5.95
N ILE A 572 18.78 -8.39 -5.73
CA ILE A 572 18.31 -7.48 -6.80
C ILE A 572 19.46 -7.08 -7.74
N LEU A 573 20.66 -6.87 -7.18
CA LEU A 573 21.85 -6.48 -7.93
C LEU A 573 22.68 -7.68 -8.47
N SER A 574 22.25 -8.92 -8.26
CA SER A 574 23.04 -10.14 -8.57
C SER A 574 24.47 -10.14 -8.00
N LEU A 575 24.64 -9.46 -6.86
CA LEU A 575 25.89 -9.36 -6.10
C LEU A 575 25.99 -10.52 -5.09
N PRO A 576 27.20 -11.07 -4.87
CA PRO A 576 27.38 -12.15 -3.90
C PRO A 576 27.15 -11.65 -2.46
N THR A 577 26.78 -12.56 -1.55
CA THR A 577 26.52 -12.26 -0.13
C THR A 577 27.67 -11.50 0.55
N ARG A 578 28.92 -11.82 0.17
CA ARG A 578 30.18 -11.19 0.61
C ARG A 578 30.43 -9.76 0.10
N CYS A 579 29.56 -9.20 -0.75
CA CYS A 579 29.72 -7.83 -1.23
C CYS A 579 29.77 -6.85 -0.06
N PRO A 580 30.67 -5.85 -0.04
CA PRO A 580 30.66 -4.81 0.98
C PRO A 580 29.28 -4.16 1.12
N ASP A 581 28.79 -4.10 2.35
CA ASP A 581 27.48 -3.52 2.68
C ASP A 581 27.31 -2.04 2.26
N PRO A 582 28.28 -1.11 2.49
CA PRO A 582 28.09 0.29 2.10
C PRO A 582 27.90 0.47 0.58
N ALA A 583 28.53 -0.37 -0.24
CA ALA A 583 28.39 -0.30 -1.69
C ALA A 583 26.96 -0.56 -2.16
N VAL A 584 26.22 -1.42 -1.46
CA VAL A 584 24.83 -1.75 -1.80
C VAL A 584 23.91 -0.55 -1.55
N TYR A 585 24.11 0.18 -0.46
CA TYR A 585 23.38 1.42 -0.18
C TYR A 585 23.76 2.52 -1.20
N ILE A 586 25.06 2.71 -1.49
CA ILE A 586 25.55 3.67 -2.50
C ILE A 586 24.97 3.41 -3.90
N LEU A 587 24.95 2.15 -4.35
CA LEU A 587 24.43 1.77 -5.65
C LEU A 587 22.91 1.98 -5.76
N THR A 588 22.15 1.58 -4.74
CA THR A 588 20.68 1.60 -4.78
C THR A 588 20.04 2.95 -4.41
N GLY A 589 20.80 3.85 -3.77
CA GLY A 589 20.26 5.08 -3.16
C GLY A 589 19.29 4.79 -2.01
N ILE A 590 19.30 3.59 -1.45
CA ILE A 590 18.45 3.17 -0.33
C ILE A 590 19.25 3.34 0.96
N LEU A 591 18.60 3.86 2.00
CA LEU A 591 19.18 3.98 3.34
C LEU A 591 19.08 2.64 4.12
N PRO A 592 19.91 2.43 5.16
CA PRO A 592 19.74 1.33 6.11
C PRO A 592 18.33 1.27 6.73
N VAL A 593 17.94 0.11 7.26
CA VAL A 593 16.68 -0.05 8.01
C VAL A 593 16.60 0.93 9.18
N GLU A 594 17.67 1.11 9.96
CA GLU A 594 17.73 2.04 11.10
C GLU A 594 17.28 3.46 10.69
N ALA A 595 17.87 3.99 9.63
CA ALA A 595 17.55 5.29 9.05
C ALA A 595 16.07 5.41 8.61
N GLN A 596 15.52 4.34 8.01
CA GLN A 596 14.15 4.32 7.51
C GLN A 596 13.12 4.20 8.65
N ILE A 597 13.48 3.49 9.73
CA ILE A 597 12.71 3.49 10.98
C ILE A 597 12.70 4.91 11.56
N HIS A 598 13.86 5.56 11.70
CA HIS A 598 13.92 6.94 12.23
C HIS A 598 13.08 7.93 11.40
N ILE A 599 13.09 7.84 10.06
CA ILE A 599 12.20 8.64 9.19
C ILE A 599 10.73 8.34 9.48
N LYS A 600 10.34 7.08 9.69
CA LYS A 600 8.95 6.71 10.04
C LYS A 600 8.56 7.20 11.44
N THR A 601 9.42 7.04 12.44
CA THR A 601 9.23 7.55 13.81
C THR A 601 9.02 9.07 13.81
N LEU A 602 9.88 9.83 13.12
CA LEU A 602 9.73 11.29 13.01
C LEU A 602 8.54 11.71 12.13
N THR A 603 8.16 10.92 11.12
CA THR A 603 6.92 11.17 10.34
C THR A 603 5.68 10.98 11.21
N PHE A 604 5.67 9.95 12.07
CA PHE A 604 4.58 9.69 13.00
C PHE A 604 4.53 10.72 14.13
N PHE A 605 5.68 11.19 14.65
CA PHE A 605 5.70 12.28 15.61
C PHE A 605 5.01 13.56 15.08
N ASN A 606 5.32 13.99 13.86
CA ASN A 606 4.63 15.16 13.29
C ASN A 606 3.13 14.89 12.99
N ASN A 607 2.72 13.63 12.82
CA ASN A 607 1.29 13.30 12.81
C ASN A 607 0.63 13.58 14.17
N ILE A 608 1.31 13.30 15.29
CA ILE A 608 0.85 13.63 16.65
C ILE A 608 0.78 15.15 16.85
N CYS A 609 1.79 15.92 16.40
CA CYS A 609 1.78 17.38 16.46
C CYS A 609 0.54 18.01 15.79
N HIS A 610 0.02 17.38 14.72
CA HIS A 610 -1.15 17.82 13.99
C HIS A 610 -2.51 17.28 14.52
N GLN A 611 -2.54 16.50 15.60
CA GLN A 611 -3.81 16.08 16.21
C GLN A 611 -4.47 17.24 16.99
N SER A 612 -5.75 17.05 17.32
CA SER A 612 -6.48 17.90 18.27
C SER A 612 -5.78 17.95 19.63
N GLU A 613 -5.90 19.07 20.34
CA GLU A 613 -5.43 19.20 21.73
C GLU A 613 -6.12 18.22 22.69
N GLU A 614 -7.32 17.78 22.34
CA GLU A 614 -8.06 16.78 23.12
C GLU A 614 -7.56 15.34 22.94
N SER A 615 -6.69 15.07 21.94
CA SER A 615 -6.22 13.72 21.64
C SER A 615 -5.26 13.18 22.70
N THR A 616 -5.46 11.91 23.08
CA THR A 616 -4.63 11.20 24.05
C THR A 616 -3.14 11.26 23.72
N GLU A 617 -2.77 11.09 22.46
CA GLU A 617 -1.37 11.11 22.01
C GLU A 617 -0.72 12.48 22.14
N LYS A 618 -1.48 13.57 21.92
CA LYS A 618 -0.95 14.94 22.03
C LYS A 618 -0.86 15.40 23.49
N LYS A 619 -1.83 14.99 24.32
CA LYS A 619 -1.79 15.11 25.79
C LYS A 619 -0.59 14.35 26.38
N LEU A 620 -0.37 13.10 25.94
CA LEU A 620 0.82 12.32 26.30
C LEU A 620 2.10 13.00 25.81
N ALA A 621 2.16 13.47 24.56
CA ALA A 621 3.35 14.12 24.01
C ALA A 621 3.79 15.31 24.87
N ARG A 622 2.88 16.22 25.22
CA ARG A 622 3.20 17.35 26.09
C ARG A 622 3.68 16.89 27.46
N ARG A 623 2.94 15.96 28.09
CA ARG A 623 3.28 15.47 29.43
C ARG A 623 4.68 14.85 29.46
N GLN A 624 4.93 13.85 28.61
CA GLN A 624 6.17 13.09 28.65
C GLN A 624 7.39 13.98 28.30
N LEU A 625 7.26 14.88 27.32
CA LEU A 625 8.30 15.84 26.95
C LEU A 625 8.51 17.00 27.94
N THR A 626 7.70 17.10 29.00
CA THR A 626 7.84 18.11 30.06
C THR A 626 8.22 17.48 31.41
N VAL A 627 7.84 16.22 31.67
CA VAL A 627 7.96 15.58 32.99
C VAL A 627 9.01 14.46 33.03
N CYS A 628 9.29 13.78 31.91
CA CYS A 628 10.28 12.70 31.89
C CYS A 628 11.70 13.23 31.78
N SER A 629 12.63 12.65 32.55
CA SER A 629 14.07 12.84 32.35
C SER A 629 14.54 12.18 31.05
N GLU A 630 15.75 12.54 30.61
CA GLU A 630 16.32 11.98 29.39
C GLU A 630 16.53 10.46 29.45
N ASP A 631 16.69 9.87 30.64
CA ASP A 631 16.85 8.42 30.81
C ASP A 631 15.56 7.62 30.69
N SER A 632 14.39 8.27 30.61
CA SER A 632 13.11 7.56 30.46
C SER A 632 13.00 6.80 29.14
N ASN A 633 12.32 5.66 29.22
CA ASN A 633 11.98 4.75 28.15
C ASN A 633 10.83 5.25 27.28
N SER A 634 10.15 6.35 27.65
CA SER A 634 9.03 6.91 26.87
C SER A 634 9.42 7.12 25.40
N TRP A 635 8.50 6.76 24.51
CA TRP A 635 8.66 6.90 23.07
C TRP A 635 8.92 8.36 22.66
N PHE A 636 8.35 9.33 23.38
CA PHE A 636 8.58 10.75 23.12
C PHE A 636 10.00 11.21 23.50
N ILE A 637 10.59 10.66 24.55
CA ILE A 637 11.99 10.92 24.91
C ILE A 637 12.94 10.29 23.88
N HIS A 638 12.60 9.10 23.34
CA HIS A 638 13.29 8.54 22.18
C HIS A 638 13.17 9.43 20.93
N VAL A 639 12.00 10.05 20.66
CA VAL A 639 11.85 11.05 19.58
C VAL A 639 12.78 12.24 19.81
N ASN A 640 12.87 12.81 21.02
CA ASN A 640 13.75 13.95 21.27
C ASN A 640 15.23 13.58 21.06
N LYS A 641 15.64 12.37 21.49
CA LYS A 641 16.97 11.80 21.18
C LYS A 641 17.22 11.67 19.67
N LEU A 642 16.22 11.24 18.88
CA LEU A 642 16.34 11.19 17.41
C LEU A 642 16.41 12.57 16.75
N LEU A 643 15.70 13.58 17.27
CA LEU A 643 15.79 14.95 16.73
C LEU A 643 17.20 15.52 16.93
N ARG A 644 17.75 15.39 18.14
CA ARG A 644 19.13 15.81 18.45
C ARG A 644 20.18 15.05 17.62
N LEU A 645 19.98 13.74 17.35
CA LEU A 645 20.86 12.93 16.48
C LEU A 645 20.95 13.46 15.03
N TYR A 646 19.98 14.26 14.58
CA TYR A 646 19.90 14.80 13.22
C TYR A 646 20.02 16.32 13.14
N ASP A 647 20.60 16.97 14.15
CA ASP A 647 20.77 18.43 14.25
C ASP A 647 19.41 19.20 14.17
N LEU A 648 18.30 18.60 14.61
CA LEU A 648 16.96 19.19 14.57
C LEU A 648 16.54 19.79 15.92
N SER A 649 15.61 20.75 15.88
CA SER A 649 15.04 21.38 17.07
C SER A 649 14.33 20.37 17.97
N GLU A 650 14.16 20.70 19.25
CA GLU A 650 13.54 19.78 20.21
C GLU A 650 12.06 19.51 19.91
N ALA A 651 11.59 18.35 20.37
CA ALA A 651 10.23 17.88 20.13
C ALA A 651 9.15 18.89 20.61
N ASN A 652 9.38 19.58 21.72
CA ASN A 652 8.49 20.62 22.24
C ASN A 652 8.30 21.78 21.26
N THR A 653 9.33 22.18 20.50
CA THR A 653 9.25 23.25 19.50
C THR A 653 8.25 22.90 18.39
N TYR A 654 8.31 21.68 17.87
CA TYR A 654 7.40 21.20 16.82
C TYR A 654 6.00 20.83 17.34
N LEU A 655 5.88 20.49 18.63
CA LEU A 655 4.60 20.23 19.28
C LEU A 655 3.82 21.52 19.56
N ALA A 656 4.52 22.62 19.84
CA ALA A 656 3.95 23.96 19.92
C ALA A 656 3.66 24.56 18.53
N ASN A 657 4.56 24.34 17.55
CA ASN A 657 4.43 24.87 16.18
C ASN A 657 4.53 23.75 15.12
N PRO A 658 3.43 23.04 14.82
CA PRO A 658 3.43 21.90 13.90
C PRO A 658 3.86 22.27 12.46
N THR A 659 4.91 21.61 11.97
CA THR A 659 5.48 21.91 10.65
C THR A 659 4.71 21.20 9.54
N LYS A 660 4.17 21.96 8.57
CA LYS A 660 3.33 21.45 7.47
C LYS A 660 3.94 20.19 6.84
N LYS A 661 3.12 19.14 6.68
CA LYS A 661 3.54 17.77 6.30
C LYS A 661 4.55 17.70 5.14
N THR A 662 4.41 18.53 4.10
CA THR A 662 5.34 18.58 2.96
C THR A 662 6.72 19.14 3.34
N GLN A 663 6.76 20.23 4.11
CA GLN A 663 8.01 20.82 4.62
C GLN A 663 8.70 19.85 5.59
N TRP A 664 7.95 19.22 6.49
CA TRP A 664 8.47 18.23 7.43
C TRP A 664 9.12 17.03 6.75
N ILE A 665 8.44 16.42 5.76
CA ILE A 665 8.96 15.26 5.02
C ILE A 665 10.28 15.61 4.31
N THR A 666 10.42 16.84 3.80
CA THR A 666 11.68 17.32 3.21
C THR A 666 12.76 17.53 4.26
N LEU A 667 12.43 18.19 5.39
CA LEU A 667 13.36 18.45 6.49
C LEU A 667 13.97 17.16 7.05
N ILE A 668 13.13 16.20 7.47
CA ILE A 668 13.61 14.95 8.08
C ILE A 668 14.39 14.09 7.07
N LYS A 669 13.97 14.06 5.79
CA LYS A 669 14.71 13.29 4.78
C LYS A 669 16.08 13.90 4.53
N ASN A 670 16.19 15.22 4.43
CA ASN A 670 17.47 15.88 4.20
C ASN A 670 18.43 15.68 5.38
N ALA A 671 17.93 15.83 6.62
CA ALA A 671 18.74 15.65 7.82
C ALA A 671 19.22 14.19 8.00
N VAL A 672 18.31 13.22 7.86
CA VAL A 672 18.64 11.79 7.95
C VAL A 672 19.56 11.35 6.79
N MET A 673 19.33 11.81 5.55
CA MET A 673 20.22 11.51 4.43
C MET A 673 21.61 12.13 4.60
N LYS A 674 21.73 13.37 5.11
CA LYS A 674 23.03 14.01 5.43
C LYS A 674 23.85 13.11 6.35
N TYR A 675 23.30 12.78 7.53
CA TYR A 675 23.96 11.95 8.53
C TYR A 675 24.36 10.57 7.98
N TRP A 676 23.40 9.85 7.38
CA TRP A 676 23.65 8.48 6.93
C TRP A 676 24.53 8.40 5.69
N SER A 677 24.56 9.43 4.84
CA SER A 677 25.50 9.49 3.72
C SER A 677 26.94 9.62 4.23
N ILE A 678 27.20 10.54 5.17
CA ILE A 678 28.53 10.72 5.79
C ILE A 678 29.00 9.41 6.44
N LYS A 679 28.16 8.81 7.30
CA LYS A 679 28.44 7.53 7.97
C LYS A 679 28.70 6.39 6.97
N THR A 680 27.97 6.34 5.85
CA THR A 680 28.18 5.29 4.82
C THR A 680 29.43 5.53 3.98
N VAL A 681 29.79 6.80 3.69
CA VAL A 681 31.03 7.17 2.99
C VAL A 681 32.23 6.72 3.81
N GLN A 682 32.29 7.10 5.10
CA GLN A 682 33.35 6.72 6.03
C GLN A 682 33.50 5.20 6.15
N ILE A 683 32.38 4.47 6.25
CA ILE A 683 32.41 3.00 6.27
C ILE A 683 32.87 2.42 4.91
N SER A 684 32.60 3.08 3.78
CA SER A 684 33.03 2.63 2.45
C SER A 684 34.53 2.78 2.21
N GLU A 685 35.16 3.80 2.80
CA GLU A 685 36.60 4.09 2.67
C GLU A 685 37.47 3.00 3.34
N LEU A 686 36.92 2.27 4.31
CA LEU A 686 37.54 1.09 4.93
C LEU A 686 37.67 -0.12 3.98
N TYR A 687 37.03 -0.09 2.81
CA TYR A 687 37.06 -1.20 1.85
C TYR A 687 37.88 -0.81 0.60
N LEU A 688 39.14 -1.25 0.53
CA LEU A 688 40.00 -1.11 -0.66
C LEU A 688 39.34 -1.58 -1.98
N GLY A 689 38.44 -2.56 -1.91
CA GLY A 689 37.66 -3.04 -3.06
C GLY A 689 36.62 -2.05 -3.62
N LEU A 690 36.38 -0.93 -2.94
CA LEU A 690 35.43 0.12 -3.34
C LEU A 690 36.12 1.41 -3.84
N LYS A 691 37.46 1.45 -3.94
CA LYS A 691 38.21 2.68 -4.29
C LYS A 691 37.79 3.38 -5.59
N TYR A 692 37.11 2.67 -6.48
CA TYR A 692 36.58 3.21 -7.74
C TYR A 692 35.11 3.68 -7.67
N LEU A 693 34.32 3.28 -6.66
CA LEU A 693 32.89 3.57 -6.54
C LEU A 693 32.63 5.00 -6.04
N SER A 694 31.81 5.76 -6.78
CA SER A 694 31.41 7.13 -6.41
C SER A 694 30.31 7.14 -5.35
N SER A 695 30.68 7.46 -4.10
CA SER A 695 29.74 7.58 -2.98
C SER A 695 28.77 8.77 -3.10
N GLN A 696 29.03 9.73 -4.00
CA GLN A 696 28.29 11.01 -4.07
C GLN A 696 26.81 10.89 -4.44
N ASN A 697 26.39 9.80 -5.12
CA ASN A 697 24.99 9.60 -5.47
C ASN A 697 24.11 9.26 -4.25
N LEU A 698 24.70 8.67 -3.20
CA LEU A 698 24.02 8.41 -1.92
C LEU A 698 23.57 9.71 -1.24
N ILE A 699 24.41 10.75 -1.30
CA ILE A 699 24.15 12.09 -0.72
C ILE A 699 22.84 12.71 -1.24
N LYS A 700 22.38 12.27 -2.43
CA LYS A 700 21.17 12.76 -3.09
C LYS A 700 19.98 11.80 -2.97
N GLY A 701 20.13 10.65 -2.30
CA GLY A 701 19.09 9.61 -2.19
C GLY A 701 18.67 9.01 -3.54
N LYS A 702 19.53 9.08 -4.55
CA LYS A 702 19.22 8.68 -5.93
C LYS A 702 19.85 7.33 -6.27
N LEU A 703 19.18 6.61 -7.17
CA LEU A 703 19.73 5.42 -7.81
C LEU A 703 21.05 5.78 -8.52
N HIS A 704 22.09 4.97 -8.38
CA HIS A 704 23.37 5.24 -9.03
C HIS A 704 23.24 5.12 -10.57
N PRO A 705 23.85 6.02 -11.39
CA PRO A 705 23.68 6.01 -12.85
C PRO A 705 24.02 4.68 -13.55
N ILE A 706 24.92 3.90 -12.97
CA ILE A 706 25.26 2.51 -13.37
C ILE A 706 24.07 1.52 -13.35
N LEU A 707 22.95 1.90 -12.74
CA LEU A 707 21.69 1.16 -12.73
C LEU A 707 20.57 1.87 -13.51
N GLN A 708 20.75 3.14 -13.89
CA GLN A 708 19.80 3.92 -14.68
C GLN A 708 19.96 3.58 -16.17
N HIS A 709 19.25 2.56 -16.65
CA HIS A 709 19.43 2.01 -18.00
C HIS A 709 18.12 1.90 -18.76
N LYS A 710 17.98 2.68 -19.84
CA LYS A 710 16.77 2.70 -20.70
C LYS A 710 16.63 1.50 -21.66
N SER A 711 17.40 0.42 -21.50
CA SER A 711 17.36 -0.72 -22.42
C SER A 711 16.32 -1.74 -21.99
N GLN A 712 15.50 -2.18 -22.94
CA GLN A 712 14.53 -3.26 -22.76
C GLN A 712 15.10 -4.64 -23.14
N SER A 713 16.42 -4.76 -23.42
CA SER A 713 17.03 -6.01 -23.86
C SER A 713 17.49 -6.87 -22.68
N ALA A 714 17.09 -8.14 -22.65
CA ALA A 714 17.55 -9.10 -21.64
C ALA A 714 19.08 -9.28 -21.65
N LEU A 715 19.71 -9.11 -22.82
CA LEU A 715 21.16 -9.13 -23.01
C LEU A 715 21.86 -7.97 -22.28
N ASP A 716 21.21 -6.83 -22.13
CA ASP A 716 21.73 -5.71 -21.34
C ASP A 716 21.58 -5.95 -19.83
N ASN A 717 20.47 -6.56 -19.39
CA ASN A 717 20.30 -6.95 -18.00
C ASN A 717 21.37 -7.97 -17.57
N SER A 718 21.76 -8.92 -18.43
CA SER A 718 22.87 -9.85 -18.13
C SER A 718 24.26 -9.21 -18.09
N ARG A 719 24.44 -7.98 -18.61
CA ARG A 719 25.73 -7.25 -18.56
C ARG A 719 25.97 -6.56 -17.22
N ILE A 720 24.90 -6.11 -16.56
CA ILE A 720 24.97 -5.30 -15.33
C ILE A 720 25.74 -6.04 -14.19
N PRO A 721 25.45 -7.32 -13.86
CA PRO A 721 26.09 -8.01 -12.74
C PRO A 721 27.62 -8.10 -12.85
N THR A 722 28.15 -8.25 -14.07
CA THR A 722 29.60 -8.29 -14.31
C THR A 722 30.27 -6.97 -13.91
N ARG A 723 29.74 -5.83 -14.36
CA ARG A 723 30.28 -4.51 -13.99
C ARG A 723 30.09 -4.20 -12.51
N LEU A 724 28.93 -4.55 -11.94
CA LEU A 724 28.68 -4.41 -10.50
C LEU A 724 29.66 -5.24 -9.66
N ARG A 725 30.04 -6.44 -10.10
CA ARG A 725 31.05 -7.27 -9.41
C ARG A 725 32.46 -6.67 -9.47
N LEU A 726 32.80 -5.98 -10.56
CA LEU A 726 34.11 -5.31 -10.71
C LEU A 726 34.21 -4.06 -9.81
N ILE A 727 33.24 -3.15 -9.89
CA ILE A 727 33.22 -1.89 -9.10
C ILE A 727 33.06 -2.12 -7.58
N THR A 728 32.51 -3.28 -7.16
CA THR A 728 32.42 -3.68 -5.74
C THR A 728 33.61 -4.51 -5.25
N GLY A 729 34.60 -4.79 -6.12
CA GLY A 729 35.76 -5.63 -5.78
C GLY A 729 35.41 -7.10 -5.47
N THR A 730 34.26 -7.59 -5.95
CA THR A 730 33.75 -8.95 -5.68
C THR A 730 33.96 -9.95 -6.81
N TYR A 731 34.34 -9.49 -8.00
CA TYR A 731 34.69 -10.30 -9.17
C TYR A 731 35.89 -11.23 -8.88
N VAL A 732 35.91 -12.42 -9.51
CA VAL A 732 36.80 -13.54 -9.10
C VAL A 732 38.08 -13.59 -9.95
N LEU A 733 39.00 -12.69 -9.64
CA LEU A 733 40.40 -12.72 -10.10
C LEU A 733 41.27 -13.55 -9.15
N GLN A 734 42.47 -13.97 -9.57
CA GLN A 734 43.38 -14.78 -8.73
C GLN A 734 43.80 -14.09 -7.44
N THR A 735 44.21 -12.81 -7.50
CA THR A 735 44.48 -11.99 -6.30
C THR A 735 43.31 -11.98 -5.30
N LYS A 736 42.07 -12.04 -5.81
CA LYS A 736 40.86 -12.17 -5.00
C LYS A 736 40.58 -13.61 -4.55
N ARG A 737 40.97 -14.64 -5.31
CA ARG A 737 40.84 -16.04 -4.87
C ARG A 737 41.67 -16.29 -3.62
N ILE A 738 42.93 -15.83 -3.57
CA ILE A 738 43.76 -15.88 -2.34
C ILE A 738 43.01 -15.29 -1.14
N GLN A 739 42.54 -14.04 -1.29
CA GLN A 739 41.83 -13.32 -0.22
C GLN A 739 40.54 -14.02 0.27
N PHE A 740 39.90 -14.85 -0.56
CA PHE A 740 38.62 -15.48 -0.24
C PHE A 740 38.70 -16.99 0.09
N TYR A 741 39.72 -17.73 -0.35
CA TYR A 741 39.78 -19.18 -0.21
C TYR A 741 40.88 -19.69 0.74
N ARG A 742 41.84 -18.85 1.16
CA ARG A 742 42.93 -19.17 2.12
C ARG A 742 43.87 -20.34 1.77
N GLN A 743 43.69 -20.99 0.61
CA GLN A 743 44.59 -22.00 0.08
C GLN A 743 45.71 -21.36 -0.76
N GLU A 744 46.79 -22.12 -0.98
CA GLU A 744 47.89 -21.79 -1.91
C GLU A 744 47.35 -21.62 -3.33
N THR A 745 46.95 -20.38 -3.64
CA THR A 745 46.47 -19.99 -4.96
C THR A 745 47.50 -19.06 -5.56
N ASP A 746 48.05 -19.41 -6.72
CA ASP A 746 48.96 -18.53 -7.45
C ASP A 746 48.24 -17.19 -7.81
N PRO A 747 48.76 -16.01 -7.41
CA PRO A 747 48.17 -14.73 -7.78
C PRO A 747 48.28 -14.43 -9.29
N THR A 748 49.17 -15.11 -10.01
CA THR A 748 49.51 -14.85 -11.41
C THR A 748 48.30 -15.02 -12.34
N CYS A 749 48.18 -14.14 -13.33
CA CYS A 749 47.10 -14.19 -14.30
C CYS A 749 47.21 -15.43 -15.18
N LEU A 750 46.33 -16.41 -14.95
CA LEU A 750 46.21 -17.65 -15.74
C LEU A 750 46.06 -17.44 -17.26
N LEU A 751 45.73 -16.22 -17.72
CA LEU A 751 45.69 -15.93 -19.15
C LEU A 751 47.10 -15.78 -19.75
N CYS A 752 47.93 -14.88 -19.19
CA CYS A 752 49.23 -14.50 -19.73
C CYS A 752 50.45 -15.10 -19.02
N GLY A 753 50.35 -15.40 -17.71
CA GLY A 753 51.46 -15.92 -16.90
C GLY A 753 52.52 -14.87 -16.49
N LEU A 754 52.29 -13.57 -16.73
CA LEU A 754 53.34 -12.54 -16.63
C LEU A 754 53.37 -11.74 -15.32
N GLN A 755 52.24 -11.64 -14.62
CA GLN A 755 52.08 -10.81 -13.40
C GLN A 755 50.77 -11.17 -12.69
N GLU A 756 50.56 -10.64 -11.48
CA GLU A 756 49.34 -10.87 -10.70
C GLU A 756 48.05 -10.47 -11.43
N GLU A 757 46.97 -11.24 -11.26
CA GLU A 757 45.65 -10.89 -11.76
C GLU A 757 44.96 -9.84 -10.86
N THR A 758 45.46 -8.61 -10.90
CA THR A 758 44.81 -7.43 -10.29
C THR A 758 43.63 -6.96 -11.15
N LEU A 759 42.80 -6.07 -10.61
CA LEU A 759 41.65 -5.49 -11.33
C LEU A 759 42.14 -4.59 -12.49
N GLU A 760 43.21 -3.85 -12.22
CA GLU A 760 43.99 -3.04 -13.13
C GLU A 760 44.61 -3.92 -14.24
N HIS A 761 45.17 -5.09 -13.89
CA HIS A 761 45.70 -6.02 -14.87
C HIS A 761 44.60 -6.54 -15.82
N PHE A 762 43.51 -7.06 -15.26
CA PHE A 762 42.40 -7.61 -16.03
C PHE A 762 41.75 -6.58 -16.96
N VAL A 763 41.59 -5.33 -16.52
CA VAL A 763 40.90 -4.27 -17.28
C VAL A 763 41.84 -3.50 -18.22
N MET A 764 43.11 -3.32 -17.89
CA MET A 764 44.01 -2.36 -18.59
C MET A 764 45.37 -2.89 -19.04
N GLN A 765 45.83 -4.08 -18.61
CA GLN A 765 47.21 -4.53 -18.91
C GLN A 765 47.30 -5.93 -19.55
N CYS A 766 46.34 -6.83 -19.32
CA CYS A 766 46.41 -8.21 -19.82
C CYS A 766 46.48 -8.28 -21.36
N GLU A 767 47.59 -8.79 -21.90
CA GLU A 767 47.85 -8.86 -23.34
C GLU A 767 46.86 -9.77 -24.08
N LYS A 768 46.50 -10.92 -23.48
CA LYS A 768 45.55 -11.87 -24.06
C LYS A 768 44.13 -11.29 -24.21
N LEU A 769 43.86 -10.13 -23.59
CA LEU A 769 42.61 -9.37 -23.70
C LEU A 769 42.77 -8.09 -24.54
N GLN A 770 43.97 -7.76 -25.05
CA GLN A 770 44.26 -6.50 -25.74
C GLN A 770 43.37 -6.26 -26.98
N SER A 771 43.06 -7.31 -27.75
CA SER A 771 42.17 -7.22 -28.92
C SER A 771 40.74 -6.81 -28.57
N VAL A 772 40.25 -7.17 -27.38
CA VAL A 772 38.95 -6.74 -26.85
C VAL A 772 39.01 -5.30 -26.32
N ARG A 773 40.12 -4.95 -25.66
CA ARG A 773 40.33 -3.62 -25.04
C ARG A 773 40.51 -2.53 -26.10
N ALA A 774 41.37 -2.74 -27.09
CA ALA A 774 41.75 -1.73 -28.07
C ALA A 774 40.56 -1.12 -28.83
N VAL A 775 39.57 -1.95 -29.20
CA VAL A 775 38.36 -1.49 -29.91
C VAL A 775 37.56 -0.50 -29.06
N ILE A 776 37.26 -0.85 -27.80
CA ILE A 776 36.34 -0.05 -26.98
C ILE A 776 37.08 1.08 -26.24
N LEU A 777 38.37 0.93 -25.92
CA LEU A 777 39.18 2.03 -25.40
C LEU A 777 39.36 3.15 -26.44
N LYS A 778 39.34 2.82 -27.75
CA LYS A 778 39.21 3.83 -28.80
C LYS A 778 37.87 4.55 -28.73
N GLU A 779 36.75 3.83 -28.69
CA GLU A 779 35.40 4.41 -28.58
C GLU A 779 35.25 5.31 -27.33
N VAL A 780 35.82 4.89 -26.18
CA VAL A 780 35.83 5.68 -24.93
C VAL A 780 36.75 6.90 -25.03
N ASN A 781 37.95 6.76 -25.61
CA ASN A 781 38.82 7.90 -25.90
C ASN A 781 38.11 8.92 -26.78
N ASP A 782 37.46 8.49 -27.87
CA ASP A 782 36.82 9.39 -28.82
C ASP A 782 35.64 10.14 -28.16
N ILE A 783 34.89 9.50 -27.25
CA ILE A 783 33.89 10.19 -26.40
C ILE A 783 34.55 11.19 -25.45
N TRP A 784 35.64 10.81 -24.79
CA TRP A 784 36.39 11.66 -23.85
C TRP A 784 36.98 12.90 -24.52
N GLN A 785 37.61 12.76 -25.68
CA GLN A 785 38.19 13.87 -26.46
C GLN A 785 37.15 14.93 -26.78
N ASN A 786 35.96 14.50 -27.24
CA ASN A 786 34.85 15.39 -27.57
C ASN A 786 34.29 16.12 -26.33
N GLU A 787 34.21 15.47 -25.16
CA GLU A 787 33.75 16.11 -23.93
C GLU A 787 34.81 17.01 -23.26
N MET A 788 36.09 16.83 -23.59
CA MET A 788 37.21 17.63 -23.06
C MET A 788 37.76 18.65 -24.09
N ASN A 789 37.05 18.89 -25.20
CA ASN A 789 37.48 19.79 -26.29
C ASN A 789 38.92 19.52 -26.78
N ASN A 790 39.34 18.24 -26.82
CA ASN A 790 40.69 17.76 -27.14
C ASN A 790 41.83 18.26 -26.21
N THR A 791 41.53 18.81 -25.03
CA THR A 791 42.55 19.42 -24.14
C THR A 791 43.42 18.40 -23.38
N ILE A 792 42.89 17.21 -23.08
CA ILE A 792 43.57 16.14 -22.33
C ILE A 792 43.17 14.80 -22.97
N ARG A 793 44.11 13.90 -23.28
CA ARG A 793 43.77 12.58 -23.84
C ARG A 793 43.53 11.57 -22.74
N PHE A 794 42.62 10.62 -22.97
CA PHE A 794 42.30 9.56 -22.00
C PHE A 794 43.54 8.75 -21.58
N HIS A 795 44.45 8.51 -22.53
CA HIS A 795 45.68 7.75 -22.32
C HIS A 795 46.77 8.51 -21.54
N ASP A 796 46.66 9.84 -21.44
CA ASP A 796 47.61 10.69 -20.72
C ASP A 796 47.27 10.77 -19.20
N LEU A 797 46.08 10.30 -18.82
CA LEU A 797 45.63 10.20 -17.44
C LEU A 797 46.34 9.05 -16.70
N ASP A 798 46.49 9.15 -15.38
CA ASP A 798 47.00 8.03 -14.59
C ASP A 798 46.03 6.83 -14.60
N ILE A 799 46.56 5.62 -14.37
CA ILE A 799 45.77 4.39 -14.45
C ILE A 799 44.63 4.32 -13.41
N THR A 800 44.73 5.00 -12.27
CA THR A 800 43.65 5.07 -11.27
C THR A 800 42.50 5.92 -11.80
N THR A 801 42.81 7.08 -12.40
CA THR A 801 41.79 7.93 -13.05
C THR A 801 41.17 7.23 -14.25
N GLN A 802 41.96 6.60 -15.13
CA GLN A 802 41.43 5.79 -16.26
C GLN A 802 40.48 4.68 -15.78
N MET A 803 40.91 3.90 -14.77
CA MET A 803 40.09 2.83 -14.17
C MET A 803 38.81 3.36 -13.55
N GLN A 804 38.87 4.50 -12.86
CA GLN A 804 37.70 5.10 -12.23
C GLN A 804 36.68 5.60 -13.26
N LEU A 805 37.15 6.22 -14.34
CA LEU A 805 36.30 6.67 -15.46
C LEU A 805 35.62 5.52 -16.19
N LEU A 806 36.32 4.39 -16.35
CA LEU A 806 35.74 3.18 -16.96
C LEU A 806 34.74 2.49 -16.03
N LEU A 807 35.11 2.24 -14.78
CA LEU A 807 34.25 1.54 -13.81
C LEU A 807 33.04 2.39 -13.40
N ASP A 808 33.22 3.69 -13.22
CA ASP A 808 32.24 4.64 -12.73
C ASP A 808 32.30 5.99 -13.48
N SER A 809 31.76 6.01 -14.70
CA SER A 809 31.71 7.25 -15.49
C SER A 809 30.76 8.30 -14.89
N ALA A 810 29.97 7.99 -13.86
CA ALA A 810 29.21 9.00 -13.13
C ALA A 810 30.12 9.98 -12.38
N LYS A 811 31.40 9.65 -12.12
CA LYS A 811 32.36 10.60 -11.56
C LYS A 811 32.68 11.76 -12.52
N LEU A 812 32.50 11.61 -13.84
CA LEU A 812 32.61 12.70 -14.82
C LEU A 812 31.69 13.88 -14.51
N ILE A 813 30.47 13.62 -14.02
CA ILE A 813 29.43 14.64 -13.75
C ILE A 813 29.94 15.76 -12.82
N ASN A 814 31.04 15.52 -12.11
CA ASN A 814 31.65 16.44 -11.16
C ASN A 814 32.89 17.18 -11.70
N LEU A 815 33.48 16.73 -12.83
CA LEU A 815 34.69 17.32 -13.40
C LEU A 815 34.40 18.51 -14.33
N ASN A 816 33.26 18.49 -15.02
CA ASN A 816 32.64 19.65 -15.67
C ASN A 816 31.11 19.47 -15.71
N ARG A 817 30.37 20.52 -16.09
CA ARG A 817 28.90 20.48 -16.28
C ARG A 817 28.50 19.71 -17.55
N HIS A 818 28.86 18.42 -17.61
CA HIS A 818 28.75 17.57 -18.81
C HIS A 818 27.32 17.28 -19.26
N ASN A 819 27.20 16.96 -20.55
CA ASN A 819 25.95 16.50 -21.16
C ASN A 819 25.59 15.09 -20.66
N SER A 820 24.36 14.92 -20.15
CA SER A 820 23.86 13.62 -19.66
C SER A 820 23.85 12.54 -20.74
N ALA A 821 23.73 12.91 -22.01
CA ALA A 821 23.84 11.99 -23.14
C ALA A 821 25.26 11.41 -23.31
N SER A 822 26.31 12.13 -22.92
CA SER A 822 27.69 11.68 -23.07
C SER A 822 28.12 10.73 -21.96
N VAL A 823 27.71 11.01 -20.72
CA VAL A 823 27.83 10.05 -19.61
C VAL A 823 27.05 8.78 -19.93
N ALA A 824 25.80 8.88 -20.42
CA ALA A 824 25.02 7.71 -20.83
C ALA A 824 25.65 6.91 -21.98
N ARG A 825 26.34 7.58 -22.93
CA ARG A 825 27.15 6.91 -23.96
C ARG A 825 28.34 6.17 -23.34
N MET A 826 29.11 6.82 -22.46
CA MET A 826 30.29 6.23 -21.83
C MET A 826 29.94 5.05 -20.92
N GLU A 827 28.88 5.17 -20.10
CA GLU A 827 28.29 4.07 -19.32
C GLU A 827 28.01 2.82 -20.18
N ASN A 828 27.48 3.01 -21.39
CA ASN A 828 27.14 1.91 -22.30
C ASN A 828 28.40 1.23 -22.88
N HIS A 829 29.41 2.01 -23.31
CA HIS A 829 30.66 1.47 -23.86
C HIS A 829 31.47 0.74 -22.77
N SER A 830 31.62 1.33 -21.58
CA SER A 830 32.26 0.66 -20.43
C SER A 830 31.55 -0.64 -20.06
N ARG A 831 30.21 -0.65 -19.99
CA ARG A 831 29.41 -1.86 -19.74
C ARG A 831 29.65 -2.95 -20.79
N ASN A 832 29.78 -2.57 -22.07
CA ASN A 832 30.10 -3.51 -23.15
C ASN A 832 31.55 -4.03 -23.04
N LEU A 833 32.52 -3.19 -22.66
CA LEU A 833 33.92 -3.57 -22.42
C LEU A 833 33.99 -4.66 -21.35
N PHE A 834 33.48 -4.40 -20.15
CA PHE A 834 33.57 -5.36 -19.04
C PHE A 834 32.89 -6.69 -19.34
N PHE A 835 31.79 -6.69 -20.09
CA PHE A 835 31.14 -7.93 -20.50
C PHE A 835 31.95 -8.69 -21.56
N LYS A 836 32.47 -8.03 -22.60
CA LYS A 836 33.34 -8.70 -23.59
C LYS A 836 34.62 -9.25 -22.95
N LEU A 837 35.22 -8.52 -22.00
CA LEU A 837 36.38 -8.98 -21.22
C LEU A 837 36.05 -10.21 -20.37
N HIS A 838 34.89 -10.22 -19.71
CA HIS A 838 34.42 -11.39 -18.96
C HIS A 838 34.23 -12.61 -19.87
N ILE A 839 33.54 -12.45 -21.00
CA ILE A 839 33.31 -13.54 -21.95
C ILE A 839 34.63 -14.08 -22.52
N LYS A 840 35.53 -13.24 -23.06
CA LYS A 840 36.80 -13.76 -23.61
C LYS A 840 37.74 -14.29 -22.53
N ARG A 841 37.71 -13.78 -21.28
CA ARG A 841 38.43 -14.40 -20.16
C ARG A 841 37.92 -15.80 -19.86
N ASN A 842 36.60 -16.02 -19.77
CA ASN A 842 36.06 -17.35 -19.51
C ASN A 842 36.47 -18.30 -20.63
N VAL A 843 36.25 -17.92 -21.89
CA VAL A 843 36.65 -18.71 -23.07
C VAL A 843 38.15 -19.04 -23.06
N LEU A 844 39.04 -18.10 -22.71
CA LEU A 844 40.49 -18.34 -22.59
C LEU A 844 40.91 -19.19 -21.38
N LEU A 845 40.01 -19.42 -20.42
CA LEU A 845 40.23 -20.33 -19.28
C LEU A 845 39.67 -21.72 -19.60
N ASP A 846 38.49 -21.79 -20.22
CA ASP A 846 37.88 -23.02 -20.73
C ASP A 846 38.75 -23.64 -21.85
N GLU A 847 39.44 -22.81 -22.66
CA GLU A 847 40.50 -23.21 -23.62
C GLU A 847 41.79 -23.75 -22.95
N LYS A 848 41.89 -23.76 -21.61
CA LYS A 848 43.08 -24.19 -20.83
C LYS A 848 42.81 -25.30 -19.79
N THR A 849 41.58 -25.79 -19.68
CA THR A 849 41.16 -26.85 -18.74
C THR A 849 40.78 -28.13 -19.47
#